data_AF-A0A8S9BMJ4-F1
#
_entry.id   AF-A0A8S9BMJ4-F1
#
_cell.length_a   1.000
_cell.length_b   1.000
_cell.length_c   1.000
_cell.angle_alpha   90.00
_cell.angle_beta   90.00
_cell.angle_gamma   90.00
#
_symmetry.space_group_name_H-M   'P 1'
#
loop_
_entity.id
_entity.type
_entity.pdbx_description
1 polymer ?
#
loop_
_entity_poly.entity_id
_entity_poly.type
_entity_poly.pdbx_seq_one_letter_code
_entity_poly.pdbx_strand_id
1 'polypeptide(L)'
;MSLPTRPDSNESPFREQRPAYRNSPSRRRQPQDEETGYFSTVRASASPSRHQHGPSKSSFAETLPAPLTPSPTTEPLAPVPSTDRSRTPGGDLSRKKSLIKPERSRIDQSHPNYHYRQHAANMNIHPSTTGHDPIMEDLEADAAATETSGLRSSQEGESDVSPPPKKSRRGHGAGPEESVTTEKAGLAPHRSKKLRRDRTAKMTKEEKEQQKQLDAVRPPSLWNVYCAIVTFWCPDFVLKCFGKPAKAQQRAWREKMGLISIILFIMGCVGFLTFGFTQVVCGSPATRLRINEVGAGYMIFHGSAYYLSGSSHPAARGIPDGSNVLYDLPEKHGGQDGSFLFQNVNGKCKDLITLSPGSDVPTNSDKDLAWYFPCTTFNQDGSTPPNKTIPFYLGYACHTQAAAREAFYGLQSAGDVYFTWDDIKNTSRNLMVYSGNVLDLDLLKWFNGTEVQVPAAFVELSDRSTAYNAAVHGKDVTHSFQSADDKQMAQCFEQIIKVGTVDTETVGCIASKVVLYVSLVFILSIVVSKFILALLFQWFFSRKFAASRTSQSSDKKKRQQQIETWSDDIYRAPPRIPGDVGSTVVGSDRTSKRASTFLPTTSRFTSPYAGDRHSRVGRVQPTTMASQTSTAALLPPNPMFKQSNGSRNSFLRSDSYGNSAAQSDYEGPGPAGFIHESVVPQPPSDWQPFGYPLAHAICLVTAYSEGELGIRTTLDSIAMTDYPNSHKTILVVCDGIIKGKGETMSTPDIILSMMKDHSIMPDEVPAFSYVAVSSGSKRHNMAKVYSGFYDYGANSSVPLDRQQRVPMMCVVKCGTPDEATKSKPGNRGKRDSQIILMSFLQKVMFDERMTELEFEMFNGLWKVTGISPDFYEVVLMVDADTKVFPDSLTHMVSAMVKDPEIMGLCGETKIANKRASWVSAIQVFEYFISHHLSKSFESVFGGVTCLPGCFCMYRIKAPKGGQNYWVPILANPDVVEHYSENVVDTLHKKNLLLLGEDRYLSTLMLRTFPKRKQVFVPQAVCKTTVPEEFSVLLSQRRRWINSTVHNLMELVLVRDLCGTFCFSMQFVVGIELIGTLVLPAAIAFTFYVVIISIVRSPPQIIPLVLLALILGLPAVLIVLTAHRWSYVVWMFIYLLSLPIWNFVLPTYAFWKFDDFSWGDTRKTAGEKTKKAGIEYEGEFDSSKITMKRWGEFEKERRLRSQGWGSGYGSGGMSKEGSHLSSGAWPMQQHPGYGDEYSDI
;
A
#
# COMPACT_ATOMS: atom_id res chain seq x y z
N MET A 1 58.16 16.13 32.64
CA MET A 1 59.19 15.08 32.78
C MET A 1 58.70 13.91 31.92
N SER A 2 59.30 13.49 30.79
CA SER A 2 60.70 13.25 30.38
C SER A 2 61.29 11.90 30.82
N LEU A 3 61.11 10.88 29.96
CA LEU A 3 62.17 10.17 29.17
C LEU A 3 63.63 10.27 29.66
N PRO A 4 64.51 9.25 29.46
CA PRO A 4 64.74 8.51 28.19
C PRO A 4 64.90 6.96 28.38
N THR A 5 65.39 6.09 27.48
CA THR A 5 66.26 6.09 26.25
C THR A 5 65.80 5.02 25.22
N ARG A 6 65.72 5.24 23.88
CA ARG A 6 66.77 5.42 22.80
C ARG A 6 67.37 4.07 22.28
N PRO A 7 67.94 3.90 21.05
CA PRO A 7 67.98 4.72 19.81
C PRO A 7 67.52 3.91 18.54
N ASP A 8 67.94 4.21 17.29
CA ASP A 8 67.54 5.30 16.35
C ASP A 8 67.94 4.92 14.89
N SER A 9 67.45 5.68 13.86
CA SER A 9 67.89 5.78 12.42
C SER A 9 67.02 5.12 11.31
N ASN A 10 67.00 5.61 10.05
CA ASN A 10 66.82 6.99 9.52
C ASN A 10 66.48 7.00 7.99
N GLU A 11 66.10 8.18 7.46
CA GLU A 11 66.23 8.66 6.04
C GLU A 11 65.18 8.44 4.92
N SER A 12 65.17 9.45 4.02
CA SER A 12 64.42 9.72 2.76
C SER A 12 64.90 11.11 2.23
N PRO A 13 64.31 11.78 1.19
CA PRO A 13 63.92 11.44 -0.19
C PRO A 13 64.59 12.37 -1.26
N PHE A 14 64.22 12.31 -2.56
CA PHE A 14 64.37 13.33 -3.66
C PHE A 14 64.03 12.67 -5.05
N ARG A 15 63.89 13.27 -6.27
CA ARG A 15 63.67 14.60 -6.94
C ARG A 15 63.34 14.30 -8.45
N GLU A 16 62.87 15.15 -9.39
CA GLU A 16 62.24 16.49 -9.46
C GLU A 16 61.76 16.82 -10.92
N GLN A 17 60.94 17.87 -11.10
CA GLN A 17 60.67 18.65 -12.35
C GLN A 17 59.79 18.08 -13.51
N ARG A 18 59.27 19.02 -14.31
CA ARG A 18 58.55 18.92 -15.62
C ARG A 18 59.60 19.05 -16.77
N PRO A 19 59.33 18.77 -18.09
CA PRO A 19 58.05 19.00 -18.80
C PRO A 19 57.65 18.10 -20.02
N ALA A 20 56.37 18.23 -20.39
CA ALA A 20 55.72 18.34 -21.72
C ALA A 20 56.20 17.66 -23.05
N TYR A 21 55.21 17.57 -23.95
CA TYR A 21 55.25 17.48 -25.44
C TYR A 21 55.24 16.11 -26.19
N ARG A 22 54.07 15.88 -26.83
CA ARG A 22 53.82 15.34 -28.20
C ARG A 22 54.09 13.88 -28.62
N ASN A 23 53.20 13.48 -29.54
CA ASN A 23 53.36 12.57 -30.69
C ASN A 23 53.42 11.04 -30.49
N SER A 24 52.34 10.38 -30.93
CA SER A 24 52.39 9.08 -31.63
C SER A 24 53.27 9.18 -32.90
N PRO A 25 53.78 8.05 -33.43
CA PRO A 25 52.97 7.32 -34.42
C PRO A 25 53.11 5.77 -34.39
N SER A 26 52.39 5.13 -35.30
CA SER A 26 52.25 3.68 -35.45
C SER A 26 53.42 2.98 -36.18
N ARG A 27 53.51 1.64 -36.05
CA ARG A 27 53.35 0.73 -37.22
C ARG A 27 53.34 -0.79 -36.88
N ARG A 28 52.39 -1.48 -37.54
CA ARG A 28 52.47 -2.81 -38.20
C ARG A 28 53.34 -3.93 -37.58
N ARG A 29 52.74 -5.13 -37.47
CA ARG A 29 52.81 -6.19 -38.52
C ARG A 29 51.80 -7.31 -38.29
N GLN A 30 51.19 -7.80 -39.37
CA GLN A 30 50.51 -9.10 -39.52
C GLN A 30 50.37 -9.37 -41.02
N PRO A 31 50.58 -10.63 -41.47
CA PRO A 31 50.00 -11.09 -42.74
C PRO A 31 49.44 -12.53 -42.67
N GLN A 32 48.32 -12.74 -43.40
CA GLN A 32 47.96 -13.99 -44.11
C GLN A 32 47.66 -15.26 -43.27
N ASP A 33 46.73 -16.14 -43.66
CA ASP A 33 45.66 -16.11 -44.70
C ASP A 33 44.61 -17.22 -44.34
N GLU A 34 43.49 -17.45 -45.04
CA GLU A 34 43.01 -16.88 -46.32
C GLU A 34 41.58 -16.30 -46.14
N GLU A 35 40.47 -16.51 -46.89
CA GLU A 35 40.12 -17.36 -48.06
C GLU A 35 39.07 -16.64 -48.94
N THR A 36 38.13 -17.34 -49.59
CA THR A 36 37.28 -16.80 -50.66
C THR A 36 35.93 -16.18 -50.21
N GLY A 37 35.33 -15.23 -50.94
CA GLY A 37 35.86 -14.45 -52.07
C GLY A 37 34.82 -13.61 -52.82
N TYR A 38 35.28 -12.51 -53.46
CA TYR A 38 34.64 -11.75 -54.57
C TYR A 38 33.26 -11.05 -54.33
N PHE A 39 32.85 -9.91 -54.93
CA PHE A 39 33.41 -8.92 -55.89
C PHE A 39 32.60 -7.58 -55.74
N SER A 40 33.00 -6.40 -56.26
CA SER A 40 34.16 -5.55 -55.92
C SER A 40 33.96 -4.08 -56.36
N THR A 41 34.33 -3.07 -55.53
CA THR A 41 34.50 -1.60 -55.86
C THR A 41 33.23 -0.77 -56.21
N VAL A 42 33.16 0.59 -56.25
CA VAL A 42 34.13 1.70 -56.54
C VAL A 42 33.87 3.03 -55.76
N ARG A 43 34.97 3.67 -55.30
CA ARG A 43 35.27 5.11 -54.98
C ARG A 43 34.19 6.22 -54.74
N ALA A 44 34.24 6.79 -53.52
CA ALA A 44 34.78 8.12 -53.15
C ALA A 44 33.95 9.45 -53.08
N SER A 45 34.41 10.28 -52.11
CA SER A 45 34.50 11.77 -52.07
C SER A 45 33.51 12.60 -51.23
N ALA A 46 34.07 13.69 -50.67
CA ALA A 46 33.48 14.94 -50.14
C ALA A 46 32.33 14.92 -49.08
N SER A 47 32.64 15.50 -47.91
CA SER A 47 31.69 16.16 -46.99
C SER A 47 31.54 17.66 -47.33
N PRO A 48 30.56 18.44 -46.81
CA PRO A 48 29.67 18.12 -45.68
C PRO A 48 28.18 18.57 -45.83
N SER A 49 27.43 18.31 -44.74
CA SER A 49 26.29 19.09 -44.21
C SER A 49 24.87 18.46 -44.25
N ARG A 50 24.27 18.43 -43.05
CA ARG A 50 22.86 18.75 -42.71
C ARG A 50 21.75 18.09 -43.56
N HIS A 51 21.04 17.09 -43.01
CA HIS A 51 19.63 17.22 -42.58
C HIS A 51 19.07 15.92 -41.95
N GLN A 52 17.79 15.98 -41.58
CA GLN A 52 16.90 15.03 -40.88
C GLN A 52 16.98 13.56 -41.30
N HIS A 53 16.58 12.66 -40.39
CA HIS A 53 15.97 11.37 -40.74
C HIS A 53 14.67 11.12 -39.97
N GLY A 54 13.63 10.73 -40.70
CA GLY A 54 12.46 10.02 -40.19
C GLY A 54 12.62 8.49 -40.35
N PRO A 55 11.63 7.69 -39.92
CA PRO A 55 11.82 6.26 -39.66
C PRO A 55 11.37 5.30 -40.79
N SER A 56 12.01 4.13 -40.84
CA SER A 56 11.59 2.88 -41.49
C SER A 56 11.96 1.71 -40.57
N LYS A 57 11.00 0.86 -40.14
CA LYS A 57 10.45 -0.34 -40.82
C LYS A 57 11.45 -1.49 -40.98
N SER A 58 11.15 -2.62 -40.31
CA SER A 58 11.70 -3.96 -40.55
C SER A 58 10.71 -4.81 -41.36
N SER A 59 11.18 -5.84 -42.07
CA SER A 59 10.39 -6.68 -42.98
C SER A 59 10.32 -8.17 -42.57
N PHE A 60 9.35 -8.89 -43.14
CA PHE A 60 9.21 -10.36 -43.18
C PHE A 60 10.29 -11.00 -44.11
N ALA A 61 10.38 -12.31 -44.41
CA ALA A 61 9.44 -13.46 -44.36
C ALA A 61 10.23 -14.80 -44.26
N GLU A 62 9.72 -16.05 -44.36
CA GLU A 62 8.36 -16.63 -44.53
C GLU A 62 8.34 -18.12 -44.09
N THR A 63 7.17 -18.73 -43.82
CA THR A 63 6.77 -20.09 -44.30
C THR A 63 5.29 -20.42 -43.97
N LEU A 64 4.71 -21.39 -44.67
CA LEU A 64 3.27 -21.74 -44.79
C LEU A 64 3.07 -23.28 -44.63
N PRO A 65 1.84 -23.88 -44.61
CA PRO A 65 0.52 -23.38 -45.04
C PRO A 65 -0.68 -23.61 -44.09
N ALA A 66 -1.89 -23.27 -44.57
CA ALA A 66 -3.20 -23.33 -43.88
C ALA A 66 -4.10 -24.46 -44.51
N PRO A 67 -5.46 -24.39 -44.73
CA PRO A 67 -6.53 -23.36 -44.56
C PRO A 67 -7.60 -23.81 -43.51
N LEU A 68 -8.90 -23.44 -43.40
CA LEU A 68 -9.92 -22.74 -44.21
C LEU A 68 -10.95 -22.00 -43.30
N THR A 69 -11.46 -20.82 -43.71
CA THR A 69 -12.91 -20.47 -43.88
C THR A 69 -13.08 -18.98 -44.27
N PRO A 70 -14.18 -18.55 -44.94
CA PRO A 70 -14.17 -17.34 -45.79
C PRO A 70 -15.08 -16.16 -45.35
N SER A 71 -14.96 -15.02 -46.06
CA SER A 71 -15.74 -13.78 -45.91
C SER A 71 -15.88 -12.99 -47.24
N PRO A 72 -16.97 -12.23 -47.46
CA PRO A 72 -17.05 -11.08 -48.40
C PRO A 72 -17.14 -9.73 -47.63
N THR A 73 -16.42 -8.62 -47.92
CA THR A 73 -16.34 -7.73 -49.12
C THR A 73 -17.62 -6.89 -49.36
N THR A 74 -17.61 -5.63 -49.86
CA THR A 74 -16.68 -4.95 -50.81
C THR A 74 -16.65 -3.40 -50.64
N GLU A 75 -15.78 -2.67 -51.37
CA GLU A 75 -15.56 -1.18 -51.34
C GLU A 75 -16.41 -0.41 -52.42
N PRO A 76 -16.05 0.68 -53.20
CA PRO A 76 -14.74 1.36 -53.48
C PRO A 76 -14.66 2.92 -53.70
N LEU A 77 -13.46 3.49 -53.42
CA LEU A 77 -12.71 4.55 -54.18
C LEU A 77 -13.09 6.08 -54.22
N ALA A 78 -12.14 6.89 -54.71
CA ALA A 78 -12.06 8.39 -54.73
C ALA A 78 -11.77 8.95 -56.17
N PRO A 79 -11.64 10.29 -56.41
CA PRO A 79 -10.31 10.98 -56.37
C PRO A 79 -10.34 12.54 -56.07
N VAL A 80 -9.19 13.25 -56.09
CA VAL A 80 -9.03 14.70 -55.73
C VAL A 80 -7.91 15.46 -56.49
N PRO A 81 -8.14 16.70 -57.02
CA PRO A 81 -7.06 17.72 -57.15
C PRO A 81 -7.45 19.24 -57.02
N SER A 82 -6.44 20.08 -56.64
CA SER A 82 -6.30 21.56 -56.85
C SER A 82 -7.41 22.54 -56.35
N THR A 83 -7.35 23.90 -56.41
CA THR A 83 -6.41 24.87 -57.08
C THR A 83 -6.33 26.26 -56.38
N ASP A 84 -5.12 26.85 -56.39
CA ASP A 84 -4.70 28.29 -56.37
C ASP A 84 -4.98 29.33 -55.23
N ARG A 85 -3.94 30.17 -54.99
CA ARG A 85 -3.83 31.58 -54.48
C ARG A 85 -4.38 32.11 -53.12
N SER A 86 -3.41 32.30 -52.20
CA SER A 86 -3.03 33.55 -51.47
C SER A 86 -3.96 34.28 -50.46
N ARG A 87 -3.61 34.22 -49.16
CA ARG A 87 -3.42 35.39 -48.24
C ARG A 87 -2.77 34.99 -46.90
N THR A 88 -2.20 35.96 -46.17
CA THR A 88 -1.61 35.83 -44.82
C THR A 88 -2.27 36.84 -43.86
N PRO A 89 -2.07 36.75 -42.52
CA PRO A 89 -2.16 35.55 -41.69
C PRO A 89 -3.09 35.76 -40.46
N GLY A 90 -4.08 34.87 -40.27
CA GLY A 90 -4.90 34.82 -39.05
C GLY A 90 -4.36 33.79 -38.05
N GLY A 91 -4.28 34.14 -36.76
CA GLY A 91 -3.67 33.28 -35.72
C GLY A 91 -4.67 32.67 -34.74
N ASP A 92 -5.08 31.42 -34.97
CA ASP A 92 -5.94 30.68 -34.03
C ASP A 92 -5.15 30.07 -32.86
N LEU A 93 -5.41 30.58 -31.66
CA LEU A 93 -4.85 30.05 -30.41
C LEU A 93 -5.61 28.78 -29.97
N SER A 94 -5.14 27.63 -30.45
CA SER A 94 -5.64 26.31 -30.05
C SER A 94 -5.73 26.17 -28.52
N ARG A 95 -6.97 25.98 -28.01
CA ARG A 95 -7.33 25.90 -26.59
C ARG A 95 -6.70 24.66 -25.95
N LYS A 96 -5.51 24.80 -25.35
CA LYS A 96 -4.77 23.69 -24.72
C LYS A 96 -5.64 22.98 -23.67
N LYS A 97 -5.94 21.71 -23.91
CA LYS A 97 -6.78 20.87 -23.03
C LYS A 97 -6.24 20.83 -21.60
N SER A 98 -7.16 20.80 -20.64
CA SER A 98 -6.83 20.54 -19.24
C SER A 98 -6.08 19.21 -19.10
N LEU A 99 -5.10 19.17 -18.18
CA LEU A 99 -4.42 17.94 -17.78
C LEU A 99 -5.16 17.17 -16.65
N ILE A 100 -6.38 17.60 -16.33
CA ILE A 100 -7.30 16.91 -15.42
C ILE A 100 -8.30 16.15 -16.29
N LYS A 101 -8.45 14.84 -16.06
CA LYS A 101 -9.55 14.04 -16.66
C LYS A 101 -10.90 14.63 -16.18
N PRO A 102 -11.83 14.99 -17.07
CA PRO A 102 -13.18 15.35 -16.68
C PRO A 102 -14.02 14.08 -16.39
N GLU A 103 -13.56 13.25 -15.46
CA GLU A 103 -14.37 12.20 -14.81
C GLU A 103 -15.04 12.79 -13.54
N ARG A 104 -15.62 14.00 -13.67
CA ARG A 104 -16.72 14.38 -12.80
C ARG A 104 -17.86 13.41 -13.10
N SER A 105 -18.25 12.60 -12.13
CA SER A 105 -19.52 11.87 -12.22
C SER A 105 -20.63 12.88 -12.43
N ARG A 106 -21.35 12.78 -13.56
CA ARG A 106 -22.51 13.64 -13.84
C ARG A 106 -23.48 13.46 -12.67
N ILE A 107 -23.79 14.54 -11.97
CA ILE A 107 -24.58 14.52 -10.74
C ILE A 107 -26.05 14.38 -11.14
N ASP A 108 -26.43 13.14 -11.45
CA ASP A 108 -27.79 12.71 -11.73
C ASP A 108 -28.61 12.63 -10.44
N GLN A 109 -29.91 12.36 -10.57
CA GLN A 109 -30.82 12.24 -9.42
C GLN A 109 -30.48 11.06 -8.49
N SER A 110 -29.65 10.10 -8.92
CA SER A 110 -29.14 9.02 -8.06
C SER A 110 -27.87 9.38 -7.26
N HIS A 111 -27.20 10.49 -7.60
CA HIS A 111 -25.95 10.90 -6.97
C HIS A 111 -26.16 11.36 -5.51
N PRO A 112 -25.38 10.88 -4.52
CA PRO A 112 -25.61 11.17 -3.10
C PRO A 112 -25.64 12.67 -2.74
N ASN A 113 -24.91 13.50 -3.48
CA ASN A 113 -24.86 14.95 -3.26
C ASN A 113 -25.89 15.76 -4.10
N TYR A 114 -26.76 15.12 -4.89
CA TYR A 114 -27.74 15.78 -5.78
C TYR A 114 -28.69 16.71 -5.01
N HIS A 115 -29.47 16.14 -4.08
CA HIS A 115 -30.42 16.94 -3.28
C HIS A 115 -29.71 17.94 -2.35
N TYR A 116 -28.48 17.63 -1.90
CA TYR A 116 -27.67 18.59 -1.16
C TYR A 116 -27.24 19.79 -2.02
N ARG A 117 -26.86 19.58 -3.30
CA ARG A 117 -26.59 20.68 -4.25
C ARG A 117 -27.85 21.49 -4.56
N GLN A 118 -28.99 20.85 -4.80
CA GLN A 118 -30.27 21.55 -5.02
C GLN A 118 -30.66 22.40 -3.80
N HIS A 119 -30.59 21.83 -2.59
CA HIS A 119 -30.90 22.57 -1.36
C HIS A 119 -29.87 23.67 -1.06
N ALA A 120 -28.59 23.46 -1.43
CA ALA A 120 -27.55 24.47 -1.30
C ALA A 120 -27.72 25.65 -2.27
N ALA A 121 -28.21 25.40 -3.50
CA ALA A 121 -28.60 26.44 -4.45
C ALA A 121 -29.85 27.21 -3.97
N ASN A 122 -30.79 26.51 -3.31
CA ASN A 122 -32.05 27.07 -2.83
C ASN A 122 -32.00 27.64 -1.39
N MET A 123 -30.81 27.83 -0.78
CA MET A 123 -30.72 28.52 0.51
C MET A 123 -31.03 30.02 0.35
N ASN A 124 -31.42 30.69 1.44
CA ASN A 124 -31.61 32.14 1.47
C ASN A 124 -30.28 32.88 1.24
N ILE A 125 -29.96 33.12 -0.03
CA ILE A 125 -28.81 33.89 -0.48
C ILE A 125 -29.19 35.38 -0.50
N HIS A 126 -28.44 36.22 0.22
CA HIS A 126 -28.52 37.67 0.00
C HIS A 126 -27.94 38.01 -1.38
N PRO A 127 -28.60 38.85 -2.20
CA PRO A 127 -28.13 39.18 -3.54
C PRO A 127 -26.79 39.92 -3.52
N SER A 128 -25.93 39.63 -4.49
CA SER A 128 -24.58 40.17 -4.55
C SER A 128 -24.56 41.68 -4.82
N THR A 129 -24.04 42.46 -3.87
CA THR A 129 -23.82 43.91 -4.06
C THR A 129 -22.73 44.25 -5.09
N THR A 130 -22.14 43.27 -5.77
CA THR A 130 -21.17 43.46 -6.85
C THR A 130 -21.64 42.93 -8.21
N GLY A 131 -22.94 42.64 -8.38
CA GLY A 131 -23.55 42.39 -9.69
C GLY A 131 -23.12 41.10 -10.42
N HIS A 132 -22.52 40.14 -9.71
CA HIS A 132 -22.11 38.85 -10.25
C HIS A 132 -22.60 37.72 -9.35
N ASP A 133 -23.68 37.07 -9.79
CA ASP A 133 -24.13 35.76 -9.32
C ASP A 133 -23.35 34.63 -10.03
N PRO A 134 -23.35 33.38 -9.50
CA PRO A 134 -22.65 32.26 -10.14
C PRO A 134 -23.22 31.94 -11.53
N ILE A 135 -22.33 31.76 -12.50
CA ILE A 135 -22.68 31.29 -13.84
C ILE A 135 -23.26 29.87 -13.74
N MET A 136 -24.50 29.67 -14.20
CA MET A 136 -25.15 28.35 -14.25
C MET A 136 -24.72 27.53 -15.48
N GLU A 137 -23.40 27.34 -15.64
CA GLU A 137 -22.85 26.30 -16.53
C GLU A 137 -23.15 24.92 -15.92
N ASP A 138 -24.32 24.37 -16.26
CA ASP A 138 -24.63 22.92 -16.32
C ASP A 138 -26.09 22.64 -16.81
N LEU A 139 -26.99 23.63 -16.85
CA LEU A 139 -28.41 23.43 -17.22
C LEU A 139 -28.71 23.40 -18.73
N GLU A 140 -27.96 24.12 -19.56
CA GLU A 140 -28.20 24.17 -21.02
C GLU A 140 -27.88 22.86 -21.75
N ALA A 141 -27.16 21.93 -21.10
CA ALA A 141 -26.72 20.66 -21.69
C ALA A 141 -27.83 19.62 -21.88
N ASP A 142 -28.94 19.70 -21.12
CA ASP A 142 -30.06 18.75 -21.24
C ASP A 142 -31.24 19.28 -22.10
N ALA A 143 -31.22 20.56 -22.48
CA ALA A 143 -32.22 21.15 -23.38
C ALA A 143 -32.00 20.76 -24.86
N ALA A 144 -30.79 20.33 -25.24
CA ALA A 144 -30.40 20.06 -26.62
C ALA A 144 -30.73 18.63 -27.12
N ALA A 145 -31.51 17.85 -26.37
CA ALA A 145 -31.70 16.41 -26.60
C ALA A 145 -33.18 15.97 -26.67
N THR A 146 -34.11 16.86 -26.97
CA THR A 146 -35.52 16.51 -27.28
C THR A 146 -36.08 17.45 -28.36
N GLU A 147 -37.11 16.99 -29.07
CA GLU A 147 -37.90 17.68 -30.10
C GLU A 147 -37.32 17.75 -31.54
N THR A 148 -37.64 16.72 -32.32
CA THR A 148 -37.62 16.75 -33.79
C THR A 148 -39.02 16.53 -34.37
N SER A 149 -39.91 17.53 -34.31
CA SER A 149 -41.10 17.60 -35.18
C SER A 149 -41.87 18.93 -35.04
N GLY A 150 -42.14 19.61 -36.16
CA GLY A 150 -43.18 20.65 -36.22
C GLY A 150 -42.73 21.99 -36.82
N LEU A 151 -43.09 22.25 -38.09
CA LEU A 151 -42.99 23.59 -38.66
C LEU A 151 -44.14 24.47 -38.15
N ARG A 152 -43.85 25.70 -37.73
CA ARG A 152 -44.45 26.92 -38.33
C ARG A 152 -43.77 28.20 -37.85
N SER A 153 -43.81 29.22 -38.70
CA SER A 153 -43.21 30.54 -38.52
C SER A 153 -44.28 31.63 -38.41
N SER A 154 -44.21 32.48 -37.38
CA SER A 154 -44.82 33.83 -37.39
C SER A 154 -44.27 34.71 -36.26
N GLN A 155 -43.24 35.46 -36.63
CA GLN A 155 -42.96 36.90 -36.38
C GLN A 155 -43.93 37.76 -35.50
N GLU A 156 -43.35 38.84 -34.96
CA GLU A 156 -43.96 40.08 -34.40
C GLU A 156 -44.42 40.15 -32.93
N GLY A 157 -44.30 41.35 -32.34
CA GLY A 157 -45.11 41.79 -31.18
C GLY A 157 -44.37 42.35 -29.96
N GLU A 158 -43.98 43.63 -29.97
CA GLU A 158 -43.71 44.39 -28.73
C GLU A 158 -45.04 44.85 -28.08
N SER A 159 -45.10 44.95 -26.74
CA SER A 159 -45.44 46.20 -26.02
C SER A 159 -45.70 46.02 -24.51
N ASP A 160 -45.62 47.15 -23.78
CA ASP A 160 -45.74 47.30 -22.32
C ASP A 160 -47.12 47.00 -21.69
N VAL A 161 -47.14 46.93 -20.35
CA VAL A 161 -47.98 47.75 -19.41
C VAL A 161 -48.36 46.99 -18.12
N SER A 162 -48.21 47.72 -17.01
CA SER A 162 -48.50 47.41 -15.60
C SER A 162 -49.90 46.87 -15.22
N PRO A 163 -50.06 46.26 -14.02
CA PRO A 163 -51.26 45.49 -13.61
C PRO A 163 -52.40 46.31 -12.98
N PRO A 164 -53.63 45.75 -12.92
CA PRO A 164 -54.32 45.57 -11.62
C PRO A 164 -55.26 44.30 -11.60
N PRO A 165 -56.30 44.15 -10.73
CA PRO A 165 -56.20 43.92 -9.28
C PRO A 165 -57.08 42.74 -8.74
N LYS A 166 -57.08 42.55 -7.41
CA LYS A 166 -57.93 41.64 -6.61
C LYS A 166 -59.45 41.74 -6.90
N LYS A 167 -60.19 40.62 -6.75
CA LYS A 167 -61.54 40.59 -6.11
C LYS A 167 -61.99 39.19 -5.68
N SER A 168 -63.04 39.12 -4.86
CA SER A 168 -63.60 37.89 -4.26
C SER A 168 -65.13 37.83 -4.32
N ARG A 169 -65.69 36.62 -4.38
CA ARG A 169 -67.07 36.18 -4.02
C ARG A 169 -67.05 34.64 -3.96
N ARG A 170 -67.58 33.89 -2.98
CA ARG A 170 -68.87 33.85 -2.23
C ARG A 170 -70.08 33.39 -3.08
N GLY A 171 -70.69 32.25 -2.69
CA GLY A 171 -72.05 31.85 -3.08
C GLY A 171 -72.40 30.36 -2.87
N HIS A 172 -73.08 30.04 -1.76
CA HIS A 172 -74.03 28.93 -1.46
C HIS A 172 -73.75 27.44 -1.86
N GLY A 173 -74.25 26.41 -1.16
CA GLY A 173 -74.93 26.36 0.15
C GLY A 173 -76.19 25.46 0.21
N ALA A 174 -76.34 24.61 1.24
CA ALA A 174 -77.58 23.87 1.58
C ALA A 174 -77.54 23.23 2.99
N GLY A 175 -78.68 23.17 3.71
CA GLY A 175 -78.91 22.27 4.87
C GLY A 175 -78.57 22.80 6.28
N PRO A 176 -79.54 22.89 7.23
CA PRO A 176 -79.32 23.41 8.59
C PRO A 176 -79.68 22.40 9.72
N GLU A 177 -79.96 22.93 10.93
CA GLU A 177 -80.41 22.27 12.18
C GLU A 177 -79.33 21.41 12.89
N GLU A 178 -79.16 21.35 14.21
CA GLU A 178 -79.52 22.10 15.43
C GLU A 178 -78.94 21.22 16.60
N SER A 179 -78.75 21.59 17.88
CA SER A 179 -79.00 22.79 18.68
C SER A 179 -78.17 22.74 20.00
N VAL A 180 -78.11 23.87 20.76
CA VAL A 180 -78.30 23.96 22.25
C VAL A 180 -77.34 23.17 23.22
N THR A 181 -76.71 23.70 24.30
CA THR A 181 -76.77 25.02 25.01
C THR A 181 -75.60 25.33 25.99
N THR A 182 -75.41 26.64 26.22
CA THR A 182 -74.97 27.42 27.43
C THR A 182 -74.12 26.86 28.61
N GLU A 183 -72.95 27.52 28.80
CA GLU A 183 -72.53 28.38 29.95
C GLU A 183 -72.05 27.90 31.36
N LYS A 184 -71.02 28.66 31.83
CA LYS A 184 -70.76 29.27 33.17
C LYS A 184 -70.22 28.45 34.38
N ALA A 185 -68.93 28.72 34.65
CA ALA A 185 -68.36 29.33 35.88
C ALA A 185 -68.42 28.63 37.26
N GLY A 186 -67.28 28.59 37.98
CA GLY A 186 -67.21 28.22 39.42
C GLY A 186 -65.80 27.96 39.97
N LEU A 187 -65.36 28.77 40.93
CA LEU A 187 -64.02 28.82 41.57
C LEU A 187 -63.46 27.51 42.21
N ALA A 188 -62.18 27.21 41.93
CA ALA A 188 -61.04 26.81 42.81
C ALA A 188 -61.18 25.77 43.98
N PRO A 189 -60.10 25.23 44.63
CA PRO A 189 -58.64 25.32 44.38
C PRO A 189 -57.85 23.97 44.35
N HIS A 190 -56.53 24.06 44.12
CA HIS A 190 -55.42 23.11 44.43
C HIS A 190 -55.66 21.61 44.78
N ARG A 191 -55.04 20.69 43.99
CA ARG A 191 -53.76 20.03 44.36
C ARG A 191 -53.09 19.21 43.23
N SER A 192 -51.75 19.29 43.21
CA SER A 192 -50.73 18.49 42.48
C SER A 192 -51.12 17.24 41.66
N LYS A 193 -50.56 17.10 40.45
CA LYS A 193 -50.21 15.79 39.84
C LYS A 193 -48.97 15.85 38.95
N LYS A 194 -48.22 14.75 38.91
CA LYS A 194 -46.89 14.62 38.27
C LYS A 194 -46.95 14.75 36.74
N LEU A 195 -45.93 15.37 36.16
CA LEU A 195 -45.60 15.27 34.73
C LEU A 195 -45.51 13.80 34.29
N ARG A 196 -46.15 13.44 33.17
CA ARG A 196 -45.92 12.17 32.48
C ARG A 196 -44.93 12.40 31.33
N ARG A 197 -43.91 11.56 31.31
CA ARG A 197 -42.91 11.41 30.25
C ARG A 197 -43.56 11.24 28.89
N ASP A 198 -43.26 12.14 27.96
CA ASP A 198 -43.76 12.07 26.58
C ASP A 198 -43.22 10.86 25.81
N ARG A 199 -43.97 10.48 24.77
CA ARG A 199 -43.65 9.36 23.88
C ARG A 199 -43.08 9.89 22.56
N THR A 200 -41.95 9.32 22.15
CA THR A 200 -41.38 9.48 20.81
C THR A 200 -42.46 9.19 19.75
N ALA A 201 -42.64 10.12 18.81
CA ALA A 201 -43.55 9.93 17.69
C ALA A 201 -43.13 8.70 16.86
N LYS A 202 -44.10 7.96 16.32
CA LYS A 202 -43.85 6.90 15.35
C LYS A 202 -44.01 7.49 13.96
N MET A 203 -43.02 7.25 13.08
CA MET A 203 -43.14 7.52 11.64
C MET A 203 -44.49 7.03 11.11
N THR A 204 -45.07 7.79 10.19
CA THR A 204 -46.27 7.51 9.42
C THR A 204 -46.12 6.26 8.53
N LYS A 205 -47.15 5.95 7.73
CA LYS A 205 -47.12 4.84 6.78
C LYS A 205 -46.38 5.22 5.50
N GLU A 206 -46.60 6.45 5.02
CA GLU A 206 -46.02 7.00 3.79
C GLU A 206 -44.51 7.19 3.90
N GLU A 207 -44.00 7.72 5.02
CA GLU A 207 -42.55 7.79 5.28
C GLU A 207 -41.89 6.40 5.23
N LYS A 208 -42.59 5.34 5.68
CA LYS A 208 -42.06 3.96 5.60
C LYS A 208 -42.15 3.36 4.19
N GLU A 209 -43.03 3.86 3.35
CA GLU A 209 -43.18 3.42 1.96
C GLU A 209 -42.21 4.19 1.04
N GLN A 210 -41.98 5.48 1.27
CA GLN A 210 -40.86 6.22 0.67
C GLN A 210 -39.49 5.68 1.11
N GLN A 211 -39.28 5.42 2.41
CA GLN A 211 -38.04 4.79 2.89
C GLN A 211 -37.85 3.38 2.29
N LYS A 212 -38.94 2.62 2.06
CA LYS A 212 -38.89 1.34 1.33
C LYS A 212 -38.50 1.52 -0.14
N GLN A 213 -39.00 2.56 -0.81
CA GLN A 213 -38.68 2.85 -2.21
C GLN A 213 -37.21 3.28 -2.35
N LEU A 214 -36.73 4.16 -1.46
CA LEU A 214 -35.30 4.51 -1.35
C LEU A 214 -34.41 3.29 -1.03
N ASP A 215 -34.85 2.39 -0.15
CA ASP A 215 -34.19 1.11 0.14
C ASP A 215 -34.18 0.13 -1.07
N ALA A 216 -35.06 0.30 -2.07
CA ALA A 216 -35.34 -0.70 -3.10
C ALA A 216 -34.61 -0.50 -4.44
N VAL A 217 -34.20 0.72 -4.80
CA VAL A 217 -33.65 1.03 -6.14
C VAL A 217 -32.13 0.84 -6.19
N ARG A 218 -31.66 -0.40 -5.96
CA ARG A 218 -30.35 -0.88 -6.44
C ARG A 218 -30.44 -2.36 -6.81
N PRO A 219 -30.03 -2.79 -8.03
CA PRO A 219 -29.91 -4.21 -8.33
C PRO A 219 -28.91 -4.87 -7.37
N PRO A 220 -29.11 -6.14 -6.98
CA PRO A 220 -28.20 -6.82 -6.06
C PRO A 220 -26.84 -6.98 -6.75
N SER A 221 -25.83 -6.26 -6.25
CA SER A 221 -24.47 -6.37 -6.77
C SER A 221 -23.97 -7.81 -6.66
N LEU A 222 -23.09 -8.23 -7.58
CA LEU A 222 -22.49 -9.58 -7.55
C LEU A 222 -21.87 -9.91 -6.19
N TRP A 223 -21.33 -8.90 -5.50
CA TRP A 223 -20.85 -8.98 -4.11
C TRP A 223 -21.97 -9.32 -3.10
N ASN A 224 -23.11 -8.62 -3.15
CA ASN A 224 -24.26 -8.90 -2.28
C ASN A 224 -24.81 -10.31 -2.55
N VAL A 225 -24.87 -10.73 -3.83
CA VAL A 225 -25.31 -12.08 -4.23
C VAL A 225 -24.36 -13.15 -3.69
N TYR A 226 -23.05 -12.98 -3.87
CA TYR A 226 -22.03 -13.88 -3.33
C TYR A 226 -22.12 -14.00 -1.80
N CYS A 227 -22.24 -12.87 -1.09
CA CYS A 227 -22.41 -12.87 0.37
C CYS A 227 -23.69 -13.59 0.82
N ALA A 228 -24.79 -13.46 0.06
CA ALA A 228 -26.03 -14.18 0.33
C ALA A 228 -25.87 -15.70 0.12
N ILE A 229 -25.20 -16.13 -0.97
CA ILE A 229 -24.88 -17.54 -1.24
C ILE A 229 -24.02 -18.13 -0.12
N VAL A 230 -22.95 -17.46 0.30
CA VAL A 230 -22.05 -17.93 1.39
C VAL A 230 -22.77 -18.02 2.75
N THR A 231 -23.82 -17.21 2.96
CA THR A 231 -24.55 -17.13 4.24
C THR A 231 -25.99 -17.63 4.18
N PHE A 232 -26.33 -18.47 3.19
CA PHE A 232 -27.68 -19.02 2.99
C PHE A 232 -28.22 -19.76 4.22
N TRP A 233 -27.34 -20.50 4.91
CA TRP A 233 -27.61 -21.25 6.14
C TRP A 233 -27.91 -20.37 7.36
N CYS A 234 -27.71 -19.04 7.28
CA CYS A 234 -27.98 -18.10 8.35
C CYS A 234 -28.98 -17.00 7.89
N PRO A 235 -30.29 -17.30 7.82
CA PRO A 235 -31.33 -16.32 7.47
C PRO A 235 -31.51 -15.23 8.55
N ASP A 236 -32.15 -14.11 8.18
CA ASP A 236 -32.19 -12.89 9.00
C ASP A 236 -32.86 -13.07 10.38
N PHE A 237 -33.72 -14.07 10.57
CA PHE A 237 -34.30 -14.36 11.89
C PHE A 237 -33.24 -14.90 12.87
N VAL A 238 -32.28 -15.69 12.40
CA VAL A 238 -31.17 -16.21 13.21
C VAL A 238 -30.27 -15.06 13.66
N LEU A 239 -29.94 -14.13 12.76
CA LEU A 239 -29.12 -12.95 13.08
C LEU A 239 -29.79 -12.01 14.09
N LYS A 240 -31.12 -11.89 14.07
CA LYS A 240 -31.88 -11.16 15.10
C LYS A 240 -31.75 -11.83 16.47
N CYS A 241 -31.84 -13.17 16.54
CA CYS A 241 -31.65 -13.94 17.78
C CYS A 241 -30.23 -13.77 18.34
N PHE A 242 -29.20 -13.77 17.49
CA PHE A 242 -27.80 -13.47 17.88
C PHE A 242 -27.50 -11.97 18.08
N GLY A 243 -28.51 -11.15 18.37
CA GLY A 243 -28.31 -9.77 18.83
C GLY A 243 -27.85 -8.78 17.75
N LYS A 244 -28.13 -9.05 16.47
CA LYS A 244 -27.98 -8.11 15.34
C LYS A 244 -29.35 -7.72 14.79
N PRO A 245 -30.14 -6.86 15.49
CA PRO A 245 -31.50 -6.53 15.06
C PRO A 245 -31.57 -5.64 13.81
N ALA A 246 -30.55 -4.80 13.57
CA ALA A 246 -30.57 -3.82 12.47
C ALA A 246 -30.09 -4.41 11.14
N LYS A 247 -30.79 -4.07 10.03
CA LYS A 247 -30.41 -4.46 8.65
C LYS A 247 -28.92 -4.19 8.35
N ALA A 248 -28.41 -3.01 8.74
CA ALA A 248 -27.01 -2.63 8.51
C ALA A 248 -25.98 -3.51 9.27
N GLN A 249 -26.37 -4.09 10.42
CA GLN A 249 -25.52 -5.04 11.17
C GLN A 249 -25.60 -6.46 10.60
N GLN A 250 -26.77 -6.85 10.07
CA GLN A 250 -26.96 -8.11 9.34
C GLN A 250 -26.15 -8.09 8.04
N ARG A 251 -26.28 -7.03 7.23
CA ARG A 251 -25.49 -6.81 6.01
C ARG A 251 -23.99 -6.83 6.28
N ALA A 252 -23.50 -6.07 7.26
CA ALA A 252 -22.08 -6.07 7.62
C ALA A 252 -21.58 -7.47 8.04
N TRP A 253 -22.38 -8.26 8.75
CA TRP A 253 -22.00 -9.63 9.09
C TRP A 253 -21.97 -10.55 7.86
N ARG A 254 -22.92 -10.43 6.91
CA ARG A 254 -22.90 -11.18 5.64
C ARG A 254 -21.67 -10.82 4.80
N GLU A 255 -21.37 -9.53 4.67
CA GLU A 255 -20.18 -9.05 3.95
C GLU A 255 -18.88 -9.51 4.62
N LYS A 256 -18.81 -9.57 5.97
CA LYS A 256 -17.69 -10.20 6.67
C LYS A 256 -17.52 -11.67 6.29
N MET A 257 -18.60 -12.45 6.32
CA MET A 257 -18.50 -13.88 6.02
C MET A 257 -18.10 -14.14 4.56
N GLY A 258 -18.54 -13.30 3.61
CA GLY A 258 -18.03 -13.32 2.23
C GLY A 258 -16.54 -12.98 2.11
N LEU A 259 -16.02 -12.05 2.92
CA LEU A 259 -14.57 -11.81 2.96
C LEU A 259 -13.81 -12.99 3.59
N ILE A 260 -14.33 -13.56 4.68
CA ILE A 260 -13.71 -14.72 5.34
C ILE A 260 -13.69 -15.95 4.41
N SER A 261 -14.74 -16.21 3.62
CA SER A 261 -14.72 -17.33 2.66
C SER A 261 -13.70 -17.13 1.55
N ILE A 262 -13.50 -15.90 1.06
CA ILE A 262 -12.43 -15.59 0.09
C ILE A 262 -11.05 -15.76 0.74
N ILE A 263 -10.85 -15.29 1.97
CA ILE A 263 -9.57 -15.45 2.69
C ILE A 263 -9.25 -16.92 2.92
N LEU A 264 -10.21 -17.72 3.38
CA LEU A 264 -10.04 -19.17 3.58
C LEU A 264 -9.79 -19.91 2.25
N PHE A 265 -10.44 -19.50 1.15
CA PHE A 265 -10.15 -20.04 -0.18
C PHE A 265 -8.71 -19.73 -0.62
N ILE A 266 -8.23 -18.49 -0.47
CA ILE A 266 -6.85 -18.11 -0.81
C ILE A 266 -5.84 -18.88 0.08
N MET A 267 -6.09 -18.99 1.39
CA MET A 267 -5.29 -19.82 2.29
C MET A 267 -5.26 -21.30 1.86
N GLY A 268 -6.42 -21.84 1.46
CA GLY A 268 -6.55 -23.22 0.97
C GLY A 268 -5.79 -23.46 -0.33
N CYS A 269 -5.87 -22.54 -1.30
CA CYS A 269 -5.10 -22.59 -2.54
C CYS A 269 -3.59 -22.53 -2.28
N VAL A 270 -3.12 -21.68 -1.37
CA VAL A 270 -1.69 -21.65 -1.00
C VAL A 270 -1.27 -22.92 -0.26
N GLY A 271 -2.10 -23.45 0.64
CA GLY A 271 -1.85 -24.75 1.32
C GLY A 271 -1.80 -25.92 0.33
N PHE A 272 -2.68 -25.91 -0.67
CA PHE A 272 -2.65 -26.88 -1.75
C PHE A 272 -1.37 -26.76 -2.58
N LEU A 273 -1.01 -25.56 -3.04
CA LEU A 273 0.21 -25.35 -3.84
C LEU A 273 1.51 -25.65 -3.07
N THR A 274 1.51 -25.57 -1.73
CA THR A 274 2.70 -25.83 -0.90
C THR A 274 2.84 -27.28 -0.44
N PHE A 275 1.75 -28.03 -0.28
CA PHE A 275 1.79 -29.43 0.20
C PHE A 275 1.00 -30.42 -0.65
N GLY A 276 -0.22 -30.06 -1.06
CA GLY A 276 -1.13 -30.95 -1.79
C GLY A 276 -0.72 -31.20 -3.24
N PHE A 277 -0.16 -30.20 -3.92
CA PHE A 277 0.18 -30.27 -5.35
C PHE A 277 1.19 -31.39 -5.64
N THR A 278 2.27 -31.47 -4.86
CA THR A 278 3.25 -32.57 -5.00
C THR A 278 2.62 -33.93 -4.75
N GLN A 279 1.76 -34.07 -3.73
CA GLN A 279 1.12 -35.35 -3.41
C GLN A 279 0.13 -35.81 -4.50
N VAL A 280 -0.71 -34.90 -5.00
CA VAL A 280 -1.69 -35.19 -6.06
C VAL A 280 -1.01 -35.52 -7.39
N VAL A 281 0.11 -34.86 -7.70
CA VAL A 281 0.74 -34.94 -9.01
C VAL A 281 1.89 -35.97 -9.06
N CYS A 282 2.51 -36.33 -7.93
CA CYS A 282 3.38 -37.51 -7.83
C CYS A 282 2.61 -38.83 -7.65
N GLY A 283 1.47 -38.79 -6.94
CA GLY A 283 0.83 -40.00 -6.40
C GLY A 283 1.59 -40.60 -5.21
N SER A 284 1.14 -41.78 -4.76
CA SER A 284 1.94 -42.63 -3.87
C SER A 284 2.74 -43.61 -4.74
N PRO A 285 4.08 -43.53 -4.79
CA PRO A 285 4.86 -44.50 -5.55
C PRO A 285 4.72 -45.89 -4.94
N ALA A 286 4.70 -46.92 -5.80
CA ALA A 286 4.87 -48.29 -5.33
C ALA A 286 6.22 -48.45 -4.64
N THR A 287 6.33 -49.38 -3.69
CA THR A 287 7.61 -49.74 -3.08
C THR A 287 8.60 -50.11 -4.18
N ARG A 288 9.76 -49.45 -4.20
CA ARG A 288 10.87 -49.78 -5.10
C ARG A 288 12.07 -50.18 -4.23
N LEU A 289 12.69 -51.31 -4.53
CA LEU A 289 13.87 -51.80 -3.83
C LEU A 289 15.10 -51.62 -4.74
N ARG A 290 16.19 -51.07 -4.21
CA ARG A 290 17.40 -50.88 -5.01
C ARG A 290 18.12 -52.21 -5.22
N ILE A 291 18.66 -52.41 -6.41
CA ILE A 291 19.55 -53.54 -6.70
C ILE A 291 20.73 -53.58 -5.70
N ASN A 292 21.15 -54.78 -5.30
CA ASN A 292 22.15 -55.06 -4.25
C ASN A 292 21.74 -54.71 -2.82
N GLU A 293 20.57 -54.08 -2.62
CA GLU A 293 19.99 -53.79 -1.30
C GLU A 293 18.75 -54.66 -1.01
N VAL A 294 18.41 -55.63 -1.90
CA VAL A 294 17.29 -56.56 -1.71
C VAL A 294 17.67 -57.64 -0.69
N GLY A 295 17.13 -57.51 0.53
CA GLY A 295 17.47 -58.39 1.65
C GLY A 295 16.95 -59.84 1.53
N ALA A 296 17.54 -60.74 2.32
CA ALA A 296 17.30 -62.19 2.26
C ALA A 296 15.89 -62.70 2.66
N GLY A 297 14.91 -61.80 2.89
CA GLY A 297 13.49 -62.13 3.00
C GLY A 297 12.72 -62.10 1.68
N TYR A 298 13.40 -61.73 0.59
CA TYR A 298 12.84 -61.57 -0.75
C TYR A 298 13.57 -62.47 -1.76
N MET A 299 12.91 -62.74 -2.89
CA MET A 299 13.53 -63.20 -4.14
C MET A 299 13.08 -62.30 -5.30
N ILE A 300 13.92 -62.18 -6.32
CA ILE A 300 13.64 -61.39 -7.52
C ILE A 300 13.15 -62.31 -8.63
N PHE A 301 12.11 -61.92 -9.36
CA PHE A 301 11.63 -62.59 -10.57
C PHE A 301 11.23 -61.54 -11.61
N HIS A 302 11.83 -61.60 -12.81
CA HIS A 302 11.59 -60.71 -13.96
C HIS A 302 11.69 -59.21 -13.64
N GLY A 303 12.56 -58.86 -12.67
CA GLY A 303 12.78 -57.50 -12.20
C GLY A 303 11.82 -56.99 -11.11
N SER A 304 10.92 -57.81 -10.58
CA SER A 304 10.08 -57.49 -9.41
C SER A 304 10.45 -58.38 -8.22
N ALA A 305 10.41 -57.83 -7.01
CA ALA A 305 10.76 -58.52 -5.77
C ALA A 305 9.51 -59.07 -5.07
N TYR A 306 9.59 -60.32 -4.63
CA TYR A 306 8.51 -61.04 -3.93
C TYR A 306 8.96 -61.39 -2.52
N TYR A 307 8.10 -61.11 -1.53
CA TYR A 307 8.40 -61.38 -0.11
C TYR A 307 7.98 -62.82 0.23
N LEU A 308 8.97 -63.69 0.43
CA LEU A 308 8.76 -65.15 0.52
C LEU A 308 9.10 -65.74 1.90
N SER A 309 9.38 -64.91 2.92
CA SER A 309 9.74 -65.42 4.26
C SER A 309 8.63 -66.21 4.98
N GLY A 310 7.38 -66.08 4.51
CA GLY A 310 6.22 -66.85 5.00
C GLY A 310 5.60 -67.77 3.95
N SER A 311 6.26 -68.05 2.82
CA SER A 311 5.79 -69.03 1.84
C SER A 311 6.27 -70.45 2.18
N SER A 312 5.61 -71.45 1.60
CA SER A 312 5.93 -72.86 1.77
C SER A 312 5.89 -73.55 0.40
N HIS A 313 6.93 -74.30 0.06
CA HIS A 313 7.03 -75.00 -1.22
C HIS A 313 6.33 -76.38 -1.15
N PRO A 314 5.55 -76.79 -2.17
CA PRO A 314 5.01 -78.15 -2.24
C PRO A 314 6.12 -79.18 -2.51
N ALA A 315 5.90 -80.44 -2.15
CA ALA A 315 6.86 -81.53 -2.37
C ALA A 315 7.40 -81.57 -3.81
N ALA A 316 8.73 -81.49 -3.95
CA ALA A 316 9.42 -81.61 -5.24
C ALA A 316 10.72 -82.42 -5.10
N ARG A 317 11.37 -82.77 -6.22
CA ARG A 317 12.55 -83.65 -6.21
C ARG A 317 13.74 -82.97 -5.53
N GLY A 318 14.01 -83.35 -4.28
CA GLY A 318 15.04 -82.74 -3.43
C GLY A 318 14.53 -81.64 -2.49
N ILE A 319 13.23 -81.32 -2.53
CA ILE A 319 12.60 -80.27 -1.72
C ILE A 319 11.46 -80.90 -0.89
N PRO A 320 11.59 -81.00 0.44
CA PRO A 320 10.53 -81.50 1.32
C PRO A 320 9.26 -80.65 1.25
N ASP A 321 8.11 -81.28 1.46
CA ASP A 321 6.81 -80.59 1.52
C ASP A 321 6.79 -79.57 2.67
N GLY A 322 6.25 -78.38 2.39
CA GLY A 322 6.11 -77.30 3.36
C GLY A 322 7.37 -76.45 3.60
N SER A 323 8.51 -76.78 2.98
CA SER A 323 9.80 -76.10 3.23
C SER A 323 9.87 -74.68 2.64
N ASN A 324 10.57 -73.77 3.31
CA ASN A 324 10.80 -72.41 2.83
C ASN A 324 12.09 -72.28 2.00
N VAL A 325 11.94 -71.82 0.76
CA VAL A 325 13.01 -71.71 -0.27
C VAL A 325 14.14 -70.74 0.13
N LEU A 326 13.90 -69.83 1.09
CA LEU A 326 14.92 -68.86 1.54
C LEU A 326 15.84 -69.44 2.63
N TYR A 327 15.34 -70.38 3.44
CA TYR A 327 15.95 -70.70 4.74
C TYR A 327 16.15 -72.19 5.02
N ASP A 328 15.24 -73.05 4.56
CA ASP A 328 15.17 -74.47 4.96
C ASP A 328 15.92 -75.41 4.00
N LEU A 329 16.26 -74.91 2.81
CA LEU A 329 17.04 -75.63 1.81
C LEU A 329 18.55 -75.60 2.11
N PRO A 330 19.33 -76.60 1.65
CA PRO A 330 20.78 -76.63 1.84
C PRO A 330 21.51 -75.44 1.20
N GLU A 331 21.03 -75.01 0.04
CA GLU A 331 21.39 -73.72 -0.58
C GLU A 331 20.27 -72.71 -0.29
N LYS A 332 20.65 -71.47 0.04
CA LYS A 332 19.70 -70.44 0.49
C LYS A 332 19.52 -69.37 -0.57
N HIS A 333 18.33 -69.30 -1.14
CA HIS A 333 18.04 -68.43 -2.29
C HIS A 333 17.56 -67.02 -1.90
N GLY A 334 17.58 -66.66 -0.61
CA GLY A 334 17.23 -65.33 -0.13
C GLY A 334 18.13 -64.23 -0.71
N GLY A 335 17.53 -63.24 -1.38
CA GLY A 335 18.25 -62.18 -2.09
C GLY A 335 18.83 -62.59 -3.45
N GLN A 336 18.48 -63.76 -3.97
CA GLN A 336 18.81 -64.17 -5.34
C GLN A 336 17.68 -63.84 -6.33
N ASP A 337 18.03 -63.82 -7.61
CA ASP A 337 17.11 -63.80 -8.73
C ASP A 337 16.79 -65.23 -9.17
N GLY A 338 15.49 -65.52 -9.28
CA GLY A 338 14.92 -66.81 -9.68
C GLY A 338 14.17 -66.77 -11.00
N SER A 339 14.36 -65.75 -11.85
CA SER A 339 13.68 -65.60 -13.15
C SER A 339 13.81 -66.83 -14.05
N PHE A 340 14.95 -67.52 -13.96
CA PHE A 340 15.25 -68.78 -14.65
C PHE A 340 14.47 -70.00 -14.14
N LEU A 341 13.83 -69.92 -12.97
CA LEU A 341 12.90 -70.95 -12.46
C LEU A 341 11.49 -70.80 -13.07
N PHE A 342 11.11 -69.59 -13.51
CA PHE A 342 9.78 -69.27 -14.04
C PHE A 342 9.87 -68.55 -15.41
N GLN A 343 10.56 -69.18 -16.37
CA GLN A 343 10.89 -68.55 -17.66
C GLN A 343 9.68 -68.27 -18.58
N ASN A 344 9.63 -67.06 -19.14
CA ASN A 344 8.61 -66.62 -20.11
C ASN A 344 8.97 -67.08 -21.53
N VAL A 345 8.92 -68.39 -21.77
CA VAL A 345 9.24 -69.00 -23.07
C VAL A 345 8.15 -68.81 -24.13
N ASN A 346 8.55 -68.82 -25.40
CA ASN A 346 7.71 -68.85 -26.62
C ASN A 346 6.76 -67.66 -26.83
N GLY A 347 7.00 -66.56 -26.12
CA GLY A 347 6.39 -65.26 -26.43
C GLY A 347 7.10 -64.56 -27.60
N LYS A 348 7.69 -63.41 -27.32
CA LYS A 348 8.39 -62.55 -28.31
C LYS A 348 9.69 -63.15 -28.84
N CYS A 349 10.23 -64.16 -28.15
CA CYS A 349 11.39 -64.94 -28.58
C CYS A 349 11.04 -66.10 -29.53
N LYS A 350 9.76 -66.37 -29.80
CA LYS A 350 9.38 -67.41 -30.78
C LYS A 350 9.97 -67.08 -32.15
N ASP A 351 10.41 -68.12 -32.84
CA ASP A 351 11.16 -68.11 -34.11
C ASP A 351 12.55 -67.41 -34.07
N LEU A 352 12.89 -66.64 -33.02
CA LEU A 352 14.25 -66.16 -32.76
C LEU A 352 15.12 -67.19 -32.04
N ILE A 353 14.54 -67.93 -31.09
CA ILE A 353 15.20 -69.01 -30.35
C ILE A 353 14.56 -70.34 -30.78
N THR A 354 15.36 -71.27 -31.28
CA THR A 354 14.89 -72.53 -31.87
C THR A 354 15.61 -73.75 -31.27
N LEU A 355 15.03 -74.95 -31.45
CA LEU A 355 15.58 -76.20 -30.94
C LEU A 355 16.89 -76.56 -31.67
N SER A 356 17.97 -76.82 -30.92
CA SER A 356 19.23 -77.31 -31.53
C SER A 356 19.10 -78.75 -32.06
N PRO A 357 19.81 -79.12 -33.15
CA PRO A 357 19.76 -80.50 -33.68
C PRO A 357 20.23 -81.54 -32.65
N GLY A 358 19.33 -82.43 -32.24
CA GLY A 358 19.61 -83.46 -31.22
C GLY A 358 19.42 -83.01 -29.77
N SER A 359 18.85 -81.83 -29.54
CA SER A 359 18.47 -81.30 -28.23
C SER A 359 17.43 -82.18 -27.51
N ASP A 360 17.53 -82.24 -26.18
CA ASP A 360 16.65 -82.95 -25.27
C ASP A 360 15.50 -82.08 -24.70
N VAL A 361 15.43 -80.79 -25.07
CA VAL A 361 14.37 -79.87 -24.62
C VAL A 361 12.99 -80.30 -25.18
N PRO A 362 12.01 -80.64 -24.33
CA PRO A 362 10.66 -80.99 -24.76
C PRO A 362 10.03 -79.88 -25.58
N THR A 363 9.51 -80.27 -26.75
CA THR A 363 8.94 -79.37 -27.76
C THR A 363 7.55 -79.87 -28.17
N ASN A 364 6.56 -78.98 -28.31
CA ASN A 364 5.20 -79.35 -28.72
C ASN A 364 5.01 -79.37 -30.26
N SER A 365 3.79 -79.63 -30.71
CA SER A 365 3.36 -79.55 -32.12
C SER A 365 3.66 -78.22 -32.81
N ASP A 366 3.60 -77.14 -32.03
CA ASP A 366 3.68 -75.75 -32.48
C ASP A 366 5.11 -75.18 -32.36
N LYS A 367 6.09 -76.06 -32.10
CA LYS A 367 7.52 -75.78 -31.88
C LYS A 367 7.85 -74.93 -30.64
N ASP A 368 6.97 -74.92 -29.65
CA ASP A 368 7.20 -74.25 -28.37
C ASP A 368 8.17 -75.08 -27.50
N LEU A 369 9.26 -74.44 -27.05
CA LEU A 369 10.31 -75.00 -26.21
C LEU A 369 9.93 -74.92 -24.71
N ALA A 370 10.20 -75.97 -23.93
CA ALA A 370 9.85 -75.99 -22.50
C ALA A 370 10.65 -75.01 -21.62
N TRP A 371 11.91 -74.72 -21.98
CA TRP A 371 12.79 -73.73 -21.34
C TRP A 371 13.79 -73.17 -22.37
N TYR A 372 14.48 -72.07 -22.02
CA TYR A 372 15.54 -71.43 -22.81
C TYR A 372 16.90 -71.38 -22.07
N PHE A 373 16.86 -71.31 -20.74
CA PHE A 373 18.03 -71.24 -19.86
C PHE A 373 18.03 -72.41 -18.86
N PRO A 374 19.18 -72.75 -18.23
CA PRO A 374 19.24 -73.61 -17.05
C PRO A 374 18.26 -73.18 -15.95
N CYS A 375 17.64 -74.16 -15.29
CA CYS A 375 16.69 -73.94 -14.20
C CYS A 375 17.39 -73.64 -12.86
N THR A 376 18.15 -72.54 -12.78
CA THR A 376 19.01 -72.19 -11.63
C THR A 376 18.85 -70.73 -11.21
N THR A 377 18.98 -70.41 -9.92
CA THR A 377 19.04 -69.02 -9.44
C THR A 377 20.40 -68.38 -9.72
N PHE A 378 20.46 -67.05 -9.67
CA PHE A 378 21.71 -66.27 -9.74
C PHE A 378 21.71 -65.08 -8.78
N ASN A 379 22.89 -64.57 -8.43
CA ASN A 379 23.04 -63.48 -7.47
C ASN A 379 22.60 -62.13 -8.08
N GLN A 380 21.93 -61.30 -7.27
CA GLN A 380 21.43 -59.99 -7.70
C GLN A 380 22.53 -58.99 -8.15
N ASP A 381 23.80 -59.26 -7.84
CA ASP A 381 24.95 -58.43 -8.23
C ASP A 381 25.57 -58.82 -9.59
N GLY A 382 25.11 -59.92 -10.21
CA GLY A 382 25.67 -60.47 -11.45
C GLY A 382 26.99 -61.24 -11.25
N SER A 383 27.38 -61.57 -10.02
CA SER A 383 28.64 -62.31 -9.73
C SER A 383 28.64 -63.78 -10.18
N THR A 384 27.47 -64.38 -10.39
CA THR A 384 27.33 -65.81 -10.72
C THR A 384 27.74 -66.10 -12.16
N PRO A 385 28.80 -66.90 -12.42
CA PRO A 385 29.18 -67.30 -13.77
C PRO A 385 28.32 -68.49 -14.25
N PRO A 386 28.07 -68.63 -15.57
CA PRO A 386 27.43 -69.82 -16.12
C PRO A 386 28.32 -71.06 -15.90
N ASN A 387 27.81 -72.05 -15.17
CA ASN A 387 28.53 -73.30 -14.94
C ASN A 387 28.57 -74.15 -16.22
N LYS A 388 29.74 -74.26 -16.85
CA LYS A 388 29.97 -75.04 -18.07
C LYS A 388 30.45 -76.47 -17.80
N THR A 389 30.37 -76.94 -16.56
CA THR A 389 30.73 -78.29 -16.13
C THR A 389 29.51 -79.00 -15.53
N ILE A 390 29.12 -80.12 -16.16
CA ILE A 390 28.00 -81.02 -15.77
C ILE A 390 28.12 -81.34 -14.27
N PRO A 391 27.09 -81.02 -13.45
CA PRO A 391 25.75 -81.62 -13.58
C PRO A 391 24.64 -80.64 -13.99
N PHE A 392 24.13 -80.78 -15.21
CA PHE A 392 22.86 -80.18 -15.62
C PHE A 392 21.72 -81.16 -15.32
N TYR A 393 20.58 -80.65 -14.87
CA TYR A 393 19.39 -81.43 -14.54
C TYR A 393 18.34 -81.29 -15.64
N LEU A 394 17.70 -82.40 -16.04
CA LEU A 394 16.78 -82.50 -17.18
C LEU A 394 15.44 -81.75 -16.96
N GLY A 395 15.48 -80.41 -16.91
CA GLY A 395 14.34 -79.51 -17.16
C GLY A 395 13.26 -79.37 -16.08
N TYR A 396 13.00 -80.39 -15.26
CA TYR A 396 11.84 -80.41 -14.34
C TYR A 396 11.87 -79.36 -13.21
N ALA A 397 12.94 -78.55 -13.11
CA ALA A 397 13.06 -77.44 -12.15
C ALA A 397 12.60 -76.07 -12.72
N CYS A 398 12.30 -75.95 -14.01
CA CYS A 398 11.87 -74.68 -14.65
C CYS A 398 10.34 -74.40 -14.50
N HIS A 399 9.72 -74.93 -13.43
CA HIS A 399 8.29 -74.81 -13.08
C HIS A 399 7.35 -74.78 -14.31
N THR A 400 7.46 -75.79 -15.17
CA THR A 400 6.77 -75.84 -16.47
C THR A 400 5.30 -76.29 -16.37
N GLN A 401 4.87 -76.81 -15.22
CA GLN A 401 3.50 -77.24 -14.98
C GLN A 401 2.55 -76.04 -14.76
N ALA A 402 1.35 -76.11 -15.34
CA ALA A 402 0.34 -75.05 -15.24
C ALA A 402 0.03 -74.64 -13.78
N ALA A 403 -0.25 -75.61 -12.91
CA ALA A 403 -0.55 -75.34 -11.50
C ALA A 403 0.58 -74.60 -10.74
N ALA A 404 1.85 -74.87 -11.08
CA ALA A 404 2.98 -74.15 -10.49
C ALA A 404 3.07 -72.70 -10.98
N ARG A 405 2.73 -72.45 -12.26
CA ARG A 405 2.69 -71.10 -12.85
C ARG A 405 1.49 -70.30 -12.37
N GLU A 406 0.31 -70.91 -12.26
CA GLU A 406 -0.89 -70.28 -11.68
C GLU A 406 -0.65 -69.88 -10.22
N ALA A 407 -0.01 -70.75 -9.42
CA ALA A 407 0.37 -70.43 -8.05
C ALA A 407 1.37 -69.25 -7.98
N PHE A 408 2.37 -69.19 -8.88
CA PHE A 408 3.33 -68.10 -8.94
C PHE A 408 2.70 -66.77 -9.40
N TYR A 409 1.96 -66.74 -10.51
CA TYR A 409 1.32 -65.52 -11.01
C TYR A 409 0.14 -65.06 -10.13
N GLY A 410 -0.32 -65.88 -9.18
CA GLY A 410 -1.23 -65.49 -8.11
C GLY A 410 -0.58 -64.74 -6.94
N LEU A 411 0.77 -64.71 -6.85
CA LEU A 411 1.49 -63.96 -5.82
C LEU A 411 1.51 -62.46 -6.13
N GLN A 412 1.33 -61.64 -5.09
CA GLN A 412 1.54 -60.20 -5.19
C GLN A 412 3.03 -59.88 -5.02
N SER A 413 3.60 -59.09 -5.95
CA SER A 413 4.94 -58.54 -5.79
C SER A 413 4.95 -57.51 -4.67
N ALA A 414 6.05 -57.46 -3.90
CA ALA A 414 6.24 -56.52 -2.80
C ALA A 414 6.78 -55.15 -3.28
N GLY A 415 7.36 -55.12 -4.48
CA GLY A 415 7.89 -53.92 -5.13
C GLY A 415 8.70 -54.24 -6.37
N ASP A 416 9.02 -53.24 -7.18
CA ASP A 416 9.91 -53.40 -8.34
C ASP A 416 11.37 -53.17 -7.94
N VAL A 417 12.29 -53.91 -8.59
CA VAL A 417 13.73 -53.71 -8.43
C VAL A 417 14.17 -52.58 -9.36
N TYR A 418 14.88 -51.59 -8.80
CA TYR A 418 15.33 -50.42 -9.56
C TYR A 418 16.85 -50.27 -9.58
N PHE A 419 17.34 -49.69 -10.68
CA PHE A 419 18.72 -49.33 -10.92
C PHE A 419 18.82 -47.82 -11.16
N THR A 420 19.80 -47.15 -10.55
CA THR A 420 20.12 -45.76 -10.93
C THR A 420 20.95 -45.72 -12.23
N TRP A 421 21.03 -44.56 -12.86
CA TRP A 421 21.91 -44.36 -14.03
C TRP A 421 23.40 -44.56 -13.73
N ASP A 422 23.82 -44.48 -12.47
CA ASP A 422 25.20 -44.76 -12.06
C ASP A 422 25.39 -46.28 -11.87
N ASP A 423 24.37 -47.00 -11.37
CA ASP A 423 24.36 -48.47 -11.32
C ASP A 423 24.41 -49.08 -12.73
N ILE A 424 23.70 -48.48 -13.71
CA ILE A 424 23.65 -48.91 -15.12
C ILE A 424 24.97 -48.66 -15.87
N LYS A 425 25.67 -47.57 -15.56
CA LYS A 425 26.98 -47.23 -16.16
C LYS A 425 28.17 -47.92 -15.47
N ASN A 426 27.93 -48.58 -14.34
CA ASN A 426 28.98 -49.28 -13.61
C ASN A 426 29.53 -50.43 -14.47
N THR A 427 30.86 -50.62 -14.45
CA THR A 427 31.55 -51.60 -15.30
C THR A 427 31.45 -53.04 -14.78
N SER A 428 30.80 -53.28 -13.64
CA SER A 428 30.57 -54.61 -13.09
C SER A 428 29.68 -55.48 -13.98
N ARG A 429 28.52 -54.99 -14.44
CA ARG A 429 27.52 -55.75 -15.22
C ARG A 429 27.35 -55.22 -16.65
N ASN A 430 26.92 -56.10 -17.55
CA ASN A 430 26.67 -55.76 -18.95
C ASN A 430 25.22 -55.27 -19.17
N LEU A 431 24.89 -54.10 -18.61
CA LEU A 431 23.51 -53.58 -18.59
C LEU A 431 23.18 -52.70 -19.81
N MET A 432 21.95 -52.82 -20.28
CA MET A 432 21.31 -51.92 -21.25
C MET A 432 19.88 -51.58 -20.80
N VAL A 433 19.33 -50.46 -21.27
CA VAL A 433 17.96 -50.04 -20.97
C VAL A 433 17.10 -50.05 -22.23
N TYR A 434 15.91 -50.65 -22.16
CA TYR A 434 14.90 -50.62 -23.23
C TYR A 434 13.49 -50.44 -22.66
N SER A 435 12.77 -49.42 -23.15
CA SER A 435 11.42 -49.04 -22.70
C SER A 435 11.30 -48.82 -21.18
N GLY A 436 12.41 -48.43 -20.52
CA GLY A 436 12.50 -48.28 -19.06
C GLY A 436 12.79 -49.57 -18.29
N ASN A 437 12.82 -50.73 -18.93
CA ASN A 437 13.32 -51.98 -18.34
C ASN A 437 14.85 -52.02 -18.39
N VAL A 438 15.46 -52.64 -17.38
CA VAL A 438 16.91 -52.92 -17.34
C VAL A 438 17.12 -54.38 -17.72
N LEU A 439 17.95 -54.60 -18.73
CA LEU A 439 18.26 -55.91 -19.30
C LEU A 439 19.75 -56.22 -19.05
N ASP A 440 20.07 -57.45 -18.65
CA ASP A 440 21.46 -57.88 -18.43
C ASP A 440 21.95 -58.80 -19.55
N LEU A 441 22.84 -58.27 -20.39
CA LEU A 441 23.41 -58.97 -21.53
C LEU A 441 24.43 -60.06 -21.12
N ASP A 442 24.92 -60.09 -19.88
CA ASP A 442 25.73 -61.20 -19.39
C ASP A 442 24.88 -62.48 -19.18
N LEU A 443 23.56 -62.36 -18.99
CA LEU A 443 22.65 -63.51 -18.92
C LEU A 443 22.56 -64.28 -20.25
N LEU A 444 22.80 -63.63 -21.39
CA LEU A 444 22.86 -64.30 -22.71
C LEU A 444 23.98 -65.36 -22.79
N LYS A 445 24.97 -65.32 -21.89
CA LYS A 445 26.06 -66.32 -21.81
C LYS A 445 25.64 -67.66 -21.18
N TRP A 446 24.41 -67.75 -20.70
CA TRP A 446 23.82 -68.94 -20.09
C TRP A 446 23.07 -69.84 -21.10
N PHE A 447 22.94 -69.43 -22.37
CA PHE A 447 22.40 -70.31 -23.41
C PHE A 447 23.32 -71.51 -23.64
N ASN A 448 22.75 -72.72 -23.60
CA ASN A 448 23.45 -73.94 -24.01
C ASN A 448 23.21 -74.22 -25.50
N GLY A 449 24.27 -74.13 -26.30
CA GLY A 449 24.20 -74.35 -27.75
C GLY A 449 23.81 -75.79 -28.16
N THR A 450 23.91 -76.78 -27.27
CA THR A 450 23.39 -78.13 -27.55
C THR A 450 21.87 -78.24 -27.37
N GLU A 451 21.27 -77.33 -26.58
CA GLU A 451 19.83 -77.32 -26.31
C GLU A 451 19.07 -76.37 -27.27
N VAL A 452 19.57 -75.15 -27.45
CA VAL A 452 18.91 -74.11 -28.25
C VAL A 452 19.89 -73.37 -29.18
N GLN A 453 19.38 -73.02 -30.36
CA GLN A 453 20.04 -72.16 -31.34
C GLN A 453 19.54 -70.72 -31.17
N VAL A 454 20.47 -69.76 -31.21
CA VAL A 454 20.21 -68.32 -31.05
C VAL A 454 20.87 -67.50 -32.18
N PRO A 455 20.40 -66.27 -32.48
CA PRO A 455 20.99 -65.42 -33.50
C PRO A 455 22.42 -64.96 -33.14
N ALA A 456 23.29 -64.78 -34.13
CA ALA A 456 24.67 -64.31 -33.90
C ALA A 456 24.74 -62.99 -33.12
N ALA A 457 23.79 -62.08 -33.37
CA ALA A 457 23.62 -60.83 -32.64
C ALA A 457 23.53 -61.00 -31.11
N PHE A 458 22.95 -62.09 -30.60
CA PHE A 458 22.85 -62.34 -29.15
C PHE A 458 24.25 -62.61 -28.56
N VAL A 459 25.10 -63.34 -29.28
CA VAL A 459 26.48 -63.63 -28.87
C VAL A 459 27.30 -62.34 -28.89
N GLU A 460 27.20 -61.56 -29.98
CA GLU A 460 27.90 -60.28 -30.12
C GLU A 460 27.49 -59.26 -29.05
N LEU A 461 26.20 -59.15 -28.71
CA LEU A 461 25.70 -58.30 -27.64
C LEU A 461 26.16 -58.77 -26.25
N SER A 462 26.34 -60.08 -26.04
CA SER A 462 26.85 -60.60 -24.78
C SER A 462 28.33 -60.29 -24.54
N ASP A 463 29.14 -60.24 -25.61
CA ASP A 463 30.58 -60.04 -25.53
C ASP A 463 30.95 -58.55 -25.53
N ARG A 464 31.50 -58.10 -24.40
CA ARG A 464 31.94 -56.71 -24.17
C ARG A 464 33.15 -56.28 -25.02
N SER A 465 33.79 -57.21 -25.73
CA SER A 465 34.86 -56.91 -26.68
C SER A 465 34.34 -56.40 -28.04
N THR A 466 33.04 -56.58 -28.35
CA THR A 466 32.50 -56.20 -29.65
C THR A 466 32.11 -54.72 -29.73
N ALA A 467 32.20 -54.15 -30.92
CA ALA A 467 31.69 -52.81 -31.19
C ALA A 467 30.16 -52.70 -31.01
N TYR A 468 29.42 -53.81 -31.18
CA TYR A 468 27.97 -53.84 -31.05
C TYR A 468 27.54 -53.80 -29.57
N ASN A 469 28.22 -54.52 -28.67
CA ASN A 469 28.04 -54.33 -27.23
C ASN A 469 28.43 -52.91 -26.79
N ALA A 470 29.59 -52.41 -27.22
CA ALA A 470 30.04 -51.06 -26.88
C ALA A 470 29.07 -49.96 -27.37
N ALA A 471 28.27 -50.22 -28.41
CA ALA A 471 27.21 -49.33 -28.85
C ALA A 471 26.04 -49.24 -27.85
N VAL A 472 25.67 -50.34 -27.18
CA VAL A 472 24.48 -50.44 -26.30
C VAL A 472 24.74 -50.37 -24.80
N HIS A 473 25.94 -50.75 -24.33
CA HIS A 473 26.26 -50.83 -22.90
C HIS A 473 26.10 -49.47 -22.19
N GLY A 474 25.48 -49.50 -21.00
CA GLY A 474 25.31 -48.35 -20.12
C GLY A 474 24.34 -47.27 -20.63
N LYS A 475 23.51 -47.58 -21.66
CA LYS A 475 22.68 -46.62 -22.39
C LYS A 475 21.21 -47.05 -22.49
N ASP A 476 20.36 -46.07 -22.77
CA ASP A 476 19.01 -46.29 -23.27
C ASP A 476 19.06 -46.53 -24.79
N VAL A 477 18.63 -47.72 -25.23
CA VAL A 477 18.58 -48.08 -26.65
C VAL A 477 17.19 -47.96 -27.28
N THR A 478 16.18 -47.49 -26.53
CA THR A 478 14.77 -47.43 -26.97
C THR A 478 14.58 -46.63 -28.26
N HIS A 479 15.43 -45.62 -28.51
CA HIS A 479 15.40 -44.87 -29.76
C HIS A 479 16.20 -45.54 -30.89
N SER A 480 17.29 -46.25 -30.60
CA SER A 480 18.06 -46.97 -31.62
C SER A 480 17.35 -48.24 -32.10
N PHE A 481 16.69 -48.97 -31.20
CA PHE A 481 16.01 -50.23 -31.49
C PHE A 481 14.57 -49.99 -32.00
N GLN A 482 14.45 -49.13 -33.02
CA GLN A 482 13.20 -48.80 -33.72
C GLN A 482 12.98 -49.61 -35.01
N SER A 483 14.02 -50.28 -35.53
CA SER A 483 13.87 -51.21 -36.66
C SER A 483 12.95 -52.38 -36.26
N ALA A 484 12.36 -53.08 -37.24
CA ALA A 484 11.48 -54.21 -36.95
C ALA A 484 12.21 -55.33 -36.19
N ASP A 485 13.43 -55.66 -36.64
CA ASP A 485 14.21 -56.78 -36.16
C ASP A 485 14.84 -56.48 -34.78
N ASP A 486 15.44 -55.30 -34.61
CA ASP A 486 15.96 -54.84 -33.32
C ASP A 486 14.85 -54.76 -32.27
N LYS A 487 13.65 -54.30 -32.67
CA LYS A 487 12.47 -54.22 -31.80
C LYS A 487 11.96 -55.60 -31.41
N GLN A 488 11.97 -56.58 -32.31
CA GLN A 488 11.61 -57.95 -31.97
C GLN A 488 12.64 -58.56 -31.00
N MET A 489 13.94 -58.33 -31.25
CA MET A 489 15.03 -58.76 -30.37
C MET A 489 14.92 -58.14 -28.96
N ALA A 490 14.70 -56.83 -28.85
CA ALA A 490 14.51 -56.19 -27.54
C ALA A 490 13.21 -56.63 -26.82
N GLN A 491 12.11 -56.84 -27.55
CA GLN A 491 10.88 -57.41 -26.98
C GLN A 491 11.06 -58.87 -26.54
N CYS A 492 11.97 -59.63 -27.17
CA CYS A 492 12.39 -60.94 -26.66
C CYS A 492 13.19 -60.76 -25.36
N PHE A 493 14.25 -59.95 -25.35
CA PHE A 493 15.09 -59.72 -24.16
C PHE A 493 14.30 -59.23 -22.94
N GLU A 494 13.29 -58.37 -23.13
CA GLU A 494 12.38 -57.91 -22.08
C GLU A 494 11.65 -59.06 -21.35
N GLN A 495 11.43 -60.20 -22.01
CA GLN A 495 10.79 -61.37 -21.42
C GLN A 495 11.76 -62.36 -20.74
N ILE A 496 13.04 -62.36 -21.13
CA ILE A 496 13.99 -63.43 -20.77
C ILE A 496 15.24 -63.00 -19.99
N ILE A 497 15.67 -61.73 -20.08
CA ILE A 497 16.85 -61.19 -19.38
C ILE A 497 16.59 -59.86 -18.65
N LYS A 498 15.32 -59.54 -18.36
CA LYS A 498 14.93 -58.38 -17.55
C LYS A 498 15.25 -58.61 -16.08
N VAL A 499 16.09 -57.73 -15.52
CA VAL A 499 16.55 -57.78 -14.11
C VAL A 499 15.99 -56.63 -13.26
N GLY A 500 15.28 -55.67 -13.86
CA GLY A 500 14.64 -54.57 -13.13
C GLY A 500 14.11 -53.46 -14.03
N THR A 501 13.99 -52.26 -13.45
CA THR A 501 13.61 -51.01 -14.14
C THR A 501 14.59 -49.88 -13.82
N VAL A 502 14.68 -48.87 -14.68
CA VAL A 502 15.54 -47.71 -14.43
C VAL A 502 14.82 -46.66 -13.57
N ASP A 503 15.54 -46.05 -12.63
CA ASP A 503 14.97 -45.01 -11.78
C ASP A 503 14.50 -43.83 -12.62
N THR A 504 13.23 -43.53 -12.45
CA THR A 504 12.44 -42.62 -13.27
C THR A 504 11.44 -41.92 -12.36
N GLU A 505 11.64 -40.62 -12.21
CA GLU A 505 10.64 -39.74 -11.62
C GLU A 505 9.46 -39.58 -12.57
N THR A 506 8.24 -39.61 -12.04
CA THR A 506 7.05 -39.37 -12.87
C THR A 506 7.11 -37.95 -13.44
N VAL A 507 6.60 -37.76 -14.66
CA VAL A 507 6.47 -36.42 -15.28
C VAL A 507 5.76 -35.44 -14.34
N GLY A 508 4.84 -35.94 -13.52
CA GLY A 508 4.19 -35.19 -12.46
C GLY A 508 5.12 -34.75 -11.32
N CYS A 509 5.98 -35.62 -10.79
CA CYS A 509 6.99 -35.21 -9.82
C CYS A 509 7.97 -34.18 -10.39
N ILE A 510 8.40 -34.36 -11.64
CA ILE A 510 9.28 -33.41 -12.34
C ILE A 510 8.58 -32.04 -12.47
N ALA A 511 7.31 -32.02 -12.91
CA ALA A 511 6.52 -30.79 -12.99
C ALA A 511 6.35 -30.13 -11.61
N SER A 512 6.10 -30.90 -10.54
CA SER A 512 6.03 -30.36 -9.19
C SER A 512 7.35 -29.77 -8.71
N LYS A 513 8.49 -30.38 -9.04
CA LYS A 513 9.82 -29.83 -8.72
C LYS A 513 10.08 -28.53 -9.49
N VAL A 514 9.74 -28.47 -10.77
CA VAL A 514 9.88 -27.25 -11.60
C VAL A 514 9.02 -26.12 -11.02
N VAL A 515 7.75 -26.36 -10.71
CA VAL A 515 6.86 -25.35 -10.10
C VAL A 515 7.43 -24.88 -8.75
N LEU A 516 7.94 -25.79 -7.92
CA LEU A 516 8.53 -25.45 -6.61
C LEU A 516 9.80 -24.60 -6.78
N TYR A 517 10.74 -24.98 -7.65
CA TYR A 517 11.98 -24.23 -7.88
C TYR A 517 11.73 -22.86 -8.54
N VAL A 518 10.82 -22.76 -9.52
CA VAL A 518 10.43 -21.47 -10.11
C VAL A 518 9.81 -20.56 -9.05
N SER A 519 8.91 -21.09 -8.21
CA SER A 519 8.31 -20.35 -7.09
C SER A 519 9.36 -19.90 -6.06
N LEU A 520 10.32 -20.78 -5.73
CA LEU A 520 11.43 -20.52 -4.81
C LEU A 520 12.30 -19.36 -5.31
N VAL A 521 12.77 -19.44 -6.56
CA VAL A 521 13.59 -18.40 -7.20
C VAL A 521 12.82 -17.08 -7.28
N PHE A 522 11.53 -17.12 -7.63
CA PHE A 522 10.68 -15.95 -7.71
C PHE A 522 10.53 -15.25 -6.34
N ILE A 523 10.16 -15.98 -5.28
CA ILE A 523 10.02 -15.44 -3.92
C ILE A 523 11.36 -14.87 -3.42
N LEU A 524 12.46 -15.62 -3.62
CA LEU A 524 13.81 -15.17 -3.27
C LEU A 524 14.16 -13.86 -3.99
N SER A 525 13.86 -13.74 -5.29
CA SER A 525 14.16 -12.56 -6.09
C SER A 525 13.49 -11.29 -5.54
N ILE A 526 12.24 -11.41 -5.06
CA ILE A 526 11.50 -10.29 -4.45
C ILE A 526 12.12 -9.90 -3.10
N VAL A 527 12.43 -10.88 -2.25
CA VAL A 527 13.02 -10.65 -0.93
C VAL A 527 14.41 -10.00 -1.05
N VAL A 528 15.26 -10.51 -1.95
CA VAL A 528 16.59 -9.96 -2.26
C VAL A 528 16.47 -8.57 -2.89
N SER A 529 15.54 -8.36 -3.83
CA SER A 529 15.32 -7.03 -4.43
C SER A 529 14.87 -6.00 -3.41
N LYS A 530 13.92 -6.34 -2.52
CA LYS A 530 13.50 -5.47 -1.41
C LYS A 530 14.66 -5.07 -0.50
N PHE A 531 15.52 -6.03 -0.15
CA PHE A 531 16.74 -5.80 0.64
C PHE A 531 17.74 -4.87 -0.07
N ILE A 532 18.07 -5.14 -1.34
CA ILE A 532 19.01 -4.32 -2.12
C ILE A 532 18.48 -2.89 -2.28
N LEU A 533 17.19 -2.74 -2.61
CA LEU A 533 16.56 -1.43 -2.77
C LEU A 533 16.51 -0.64 -1.45
N ALA A 534 16.30 -1.30 -0.30
CA ALA A 534 16.38 -0.66 1.01
C ALA A 534 17.81 -0.20 1.37
N LEU A 535 18.84 -0.98 1.05
CA LEU A 535 20.25 -0.57 1.22
C LEU A 535 20.59 0.61 0.29
N LEU A 536 20.18 0.55 -0.98
CA LEU A 536 20.35 1.66 -1.93
C LEU A 536 19.64 2.93 -1.46
N PHE A 537 18.43 2.80 -0.91
CA PHE A 537 17.71 3.92 -0.30
C PHE A 537 18.52 4.54 0.83
N GLN A 538 18.91 3.73 1.82
CA GLN A 538 19.58 4.20 3.03
C GLN A 538 20.96 4.81 2.75
N TRP A 539 21.70 4.26 1.79
CA TRP A 539 23.04 4.75 1.46
C TRP A 539 23.04 5.96 0.51
N PHE A 540 22.18 6.00 -0.51
CA PHE A 540 22.24 6.99 -1.61
C PHE A 540 21.04 7.95 -1.69
N PHE A 541 19.81 7.49 -1.50
CA PHE A 541 18.62 8.35 -1.66
C PHE A 541 18.29 9.16 -0.41
N SER A 542 18.36 8.54 0.77
CA SER A 542 18.05 9.17 2.06
C SER A 542 18.73 10.53 2.25
N ARG A 543 19.98 10.67 1.78
CA ARG A 543 20.80 11.88 1.90
C ARG A 543 20.30 13.07 1.08
N LYS A 544 19.45 12.84 0.06
CA LYS A 544 18.93 13.90 -0.83
C LYS A 544 17.84 14.74 -0.15
N PHE A 545 17.02 14.09 0.68
CA PHE A 545 15.90 14.76 1.38
C PHE A 545 16.41 15.67 2.51
N ALA A 546 17.41 15.22 3.27
CA ALA A 546 17.96 15.94 4.42
C ALA A 546 18.41 17.38 4.13
N ALA A 547 18.13 18.32 5.05
CA ALA A 547 18.67 19.68 5.02
C ALA A 547 20.21 19.70 4.99
N SER A 548 20.80 20.69 4.32
CA SER A 548 22.26 20.80 4.17
C SER A 548 22.95 21.45 5.38
N ARG A 549 22.18 22.20 6.18
CA ARG A 549 22.56 22.68 7.52
C ARG A 549 21.39 22.41 8.48
N THR A 550 21.70 22.04 9.72
CA THR A 550 20.76 21.92 10.85
C THR A 550 21.42 22.42 12.14
N SER A 551 20.63 22.67 13.19
CA SER A 551 21.14 23.04 14.51
C SER A 551 22.00 21.94 15.18
N GLN A 552 21.80 20.69 14.79
CA GLN A 552 22.41 19.50 15.40
C GLN A 552 23.82 19.20 14.89
N SER A 553 24.47 18.21 15.49
CA SER A 553 25.82 17.78 15.11
C SER A 553 25.85 17.18 13.69
N SER A 554 26.83 17.60 12.89
CA SER A 554 27.11 17.03 11.56
C SER A 554 27.63 15.59 11.60
N ASP A 555 28.15 15.13 12.75
CA ASP A 555 28.56 13.74 12.95
C ASP A 555 27.34 12.83 13.13
N LYS A 556 27.10 11.97 12.14
CA LYS A 556 25.98 11.02 12.12
C LYS A 556 25.99 10.06 13.31
N LYS A 557 27.15 9.66 13.83
CA LYS A 557 27.25 8.72 14.96
C LYS A 557 26.81 9.42 16.25
N LYS A 558 27.27 10.66 16.47
CA LYS A 558 26.81 11.52 17.58
C LYS A 558 25.33 11.86 17.47
N ARG A 559 24.84 12.27 16.29
CA ARG A 559 23.39 12.55 16.08
C ARG A 559 22.52 11.31 16.34
N GLN A 560 22.93 10.12 15.88
CA GLN A 560 22.20 8.89 16.20
C GLN A 560 22.24 8.59 17.69
N GLN A 561 23.38 8.75 18.37
CA GLN A 561 23.47 8.61 19.84
C GLN A 561 22.59 9.63 20.58
N GLN A 562 22.51 10.88 20.12
CA GLN A 562 21.61 11.90 20.68
C GLN A 562 20.14 11.52 20.51
N ILE A 563 19.72 11.11 19.30
CA ILE A 563 18.36 10.61 19.04
C ILE A 563 18.06 9.40 19.93
N GLU A 564 18.98 8.46 20.05
CA GLU A 564 18.83 7.23 20.82
C GLU A 564 18.89 7.43 22.34
N THR A 565 19.51 8.51 22.81
CA THR A 565 19.54 8.93 24.23
C THR A 565 18.33 9.79 24.59
N TRP A 566 17.81 10.57 23.64
CA TRP A 566 16.54 11.29 23.75
C TRP A 566 15.37 10.30 23.75
N SER A 567 15.27 9.42 22.75
CA SER A 567 15.41 7.98 23.04
C SER A 567 14.63 7.41 24.22
N ASP A 568 15.39 7.02 25.24
CA ASP A 568 14.97 6.07 26.27
C ASP A 568 14.17 6.70 27.44
N ASP A 569 13.90 8.01 27.37
CA ASP A 569 13.03 8.75 28.30
C ASP A 569 12.02 9.61 27.50
N ILE A 570 10.73 9.54 27.83
CA ILE A 570 9.69 10.33 27.16
C ILE A 570 9.64 11.78 27.64
N TYR A 571 9.92 12.04 28.91
CA TYR A 571 9.81 13.37 29.51
C TYR A 571 11.05 14.23 29.23
N ARG A 572 12.23 13.62 29.16
CA ARG A 572 13.51 14.26 28.78
C ARG A 572 13.33 15.33 27.70
N ALA A 573 13.67 16.56 28.05
CA ALA A 573 13.64 17.70 27.12
C ALA A 573 14.53 17.41 25.89
N PRO A 574 14.14 17.88 24.70
CA PRO A 574 14.92 17.63 23.49
C PRO A 574 16.32 18.26 23.57
N PRO A 575 17.37 17.61 23.04
CA PRO A 575 18.73 18.14 23.03
C PRO A 575 18.87 19.28 22.00
N ARG A 576 18.40 20.47 22.34
CA ARG A 576 18.68 21.70 21.59
C ARG A 576 20.02 22.25 22.05
N ILE A 577 21.05 22.16 21.21
CA ILE A 577 22.41 22.61 21.53
C ILE A 577 22.82 23.79 20.61
N PRO A 578 22.35 25.02 20.89
CA PRO A 578 22.94 26.19 20.26
C PRO A 578 24.39 26.34 20.77
N GLY A 579 25.36 26.41 19.84
CA GLY A 579 26.76 26.73 20.17
C GLY A 579 27.73 25.56 20.38
N ASP A 580 27.35 24.30 20.11
CA ASP A 580 28.34 23.19 20.08
C ASP A 580 29.33 23.38 18.92
N VAL A 581 30.56 22.87 19.09
CA VAL A 581 31.73 23.03 18.17
C VAL A 581 31.60 22.14 16.90
N GLY A 582 30.36 21.90 16.47
CA GLY A 582 29.97 21.15 15.28
C GLY A 582 28.56 21.49 14.76
N SER A 583 27.90 22.51 15.32
CA SER A 583 26.59 23.00 14.84
C SER A 583 26.75 23.81 13.56
N THR A 584 26.04 23.43 12.50
CA THR A 584 26.26 23.99 11.15
C THR A 584 25.61 25.36 10.89
N VAL A 585 24.82 25.87 11.84
CA VAL A 585 24.10 27.15 11.73
C VAL A 585 24.89 28.32 12.33
N VAL A 586 25.59 28.10 13.45
CA VAL A 586 26.22 29.17 14.26
C VAL A 586 27.47 29.79 13.60
N GLY A 587 28.06 29.13 12.59
CA GLY A 587 29.24 29.63 11.88
C GLY A 587 29.01 30.82 10.93
N SER A 588 27.82 31.42 10.90
CA SER A 588 27.45 32.45 9.91
C SER A 588 27.70 33.89 10.37
N ASP A 589 27.49 34.20 11.65
CA ASP A 589 27.21 35.58 12.10
C ASP A 589 28.45 36.49 12.24
N ARG A 590 29.65 36.01 11.85
CA ARG A 590 30.88 36.83 11.78
C ARG A 590 31.67 36.75 10.48
N THR A 591 31.27 35.91 9.50
CA THR A 591 32.06 35.69 8.27
C THR A 591 31.21 35.56 6.99
N SER A 592 30.31 36.52 6.75
CA SER A 592 29.73 36.77 5.41
C SER A 592 30.61 37.65 4.50
N LYS A 593 31.85 37.98 4.92
CA LYS A 593 32.81 38.74 4.11
C LYS A 593 33.22 37.98 2.85
N ARG A 594 32.68 38.39 1.70
CA ARG A 594 33.17 38.20 0.32
C ARG A 594 33.94 36.88 0.08
N ALA A 595 33.23 35.84 -0.37
CA ALA A 595 33.85 34.83 -1.21
C ALA A 595 34.25 35.50 -2.55
N SER A 596 35.54 35.80 -2.72
CA SER A 596 36.04 36.60 -3.83
C SER A 596 36.20 35.77 -5.11
N THR A 597 35.18 35.78 -5.97
CA THR A 597 35.37 35.49 -7.41
C THR A 597 36.32 36.53 -7.99
N PHE A 598 37.49 36.08 -8.47
CA PHE A 598 38.61 36.97 -8.82
C PHE A 598 38.42 37.78 -10.12
N LEU A 599 37.25 37.68 -10.78
CA LEU A 599 36.88 38.47 -11.95
C LEU A 599 35.40 38.91 -11.86
N PRO A 600 35.07 40.19 -12.15
CA PRO A 600 33.69 40.67 -12.15
C PRO A 600 32.95 40.30 -13.44
N THR A 601 32.02 39.33 -13.37
CA THR A 601 31.28 38.82 -14.54
C THR A 601 29.87 39.41 -14.69
N THR A 602 29.70 40.70 -14.40
CA THR A 602 28.44 41.45 -14.60
C THR A 602 28.72 42.84 -15.15
N SER A 603 28.36 43.11 -16.40
CA SER A 603 28.37 44.48 -16.93
C SER A 603 27.14 45.24 -16.46
N ARG A 604 27.26 46.57 -16.32
CA ARG A 604 26.17 47.46 -15.87
C ARG A 604 25.00 47.63 -16.86
N PHE A 605 24.97 46.84 -17.93
CA PHE A 605 23.98 46.91 -19.03
C PHE A 605 23.34 45.54 -19.36
N THR A 606 23.38 44.58 -18.43
CA THR A 606 22.72 43.27 -18.64
C THR A 606 21.23 43.36 -18.32
N SER A 607 20.39 43.18 -19.35
CA SER A 607 18.92 43.17 -19.24
C SER A 607 18.41 42.03 -18.34
N PRO A 608 17.34 42.22 -17.54
CA PRO A 608 16.78 41.17 -16.67
C PRO A 608 16.24 39.94 -17.43
N TYR A 609 16.05 40.03 -18.75
CA TYR A 609 15.64 38.91 -19.60
C TYR A 609 16.76 37.89 -19.90
N ALA A 610 17.98 38.08 -19.39
CA ALA A 610 19.14 37.22 -19.66
C ALA A 610 19.27 35.96 -18.76
N GLY A 611 18.26 35.64 -17.94
CA GLY A 611 18.37 34.62 -16.88
C GLY A 611 18.52 33.14 -17.30
N ASP A 612 18.26 32.79 -18.56
CA ASP A 612 17.94 31.40 -18.95
C ASP A 612 18.94 30.72 -19.91
N ARG A 613 20.24 31.00 -19.79
CA ARG A 613 21.29 30.30 -20.61
C ARG A 613 22.55 29.81 -19.89
N HIS A 614 22.74 30.11 -18.61
CA HIS A 614 23.92 29.65 -17.84
C HIS A 614 23.59 28.90 -16.54
N SER A 615 22.42 28.26 -16.47
CA SER A 615 22.23 27.13 -15.57
C SER A 615 23.09 25.95 -16.06
N ARG A 616 23.99 25.44 -15.21
CA ARG A 616 24.62 24.13 -15.46
C ARG A 616 23.52 23.06 -15.40
N VAL A 617 23.52 22.16 -16.39
CA VAL A 617 22.48 21.15 -16.66
C VAL A 617 21.88 20.55 -15.36
N GLY A 618 20.56 20.71 -15.20
CA GLY A 618 19.74 19.79 -14.40
C GLY A 618 19.48 20.13 -12.92
N ARG A 619 19.55 21.39 -12.49
CA ARG A 619 19.00 21.80 -11.17
C ARG A 619 18.07 23.01 -11.26
N VAL A 620 16.79 22.77 -11.01
CA VAL A 620 15.80 23.81 -10.70
C VAL A 620 16.16 24.43 -9.35
N GLN A 621 16.13 25.75 -9.24
CA GLN A 621 16.34 26.44 -7.97
C GLN A 621 15.08 26.29 -7.11
N PRO A 622 15.18 25.92 -5.81
CA PRO A 622 14.02 25.83 -4.94
C PRO A 622 13.29 27.18 -4.82
N THR A 623 11.96 27.18 -4.89
CA THR A 623 11.14 28.39 -4.71
C THR A 623 9.97 28.14 -3.77
N THR A 624 9.66 29.15 -2.98
CA THR A 624 8.53 29.28 -2.05
C THR A 624 7.77 30.57 -2.37
N MET A 625 6.55 30.73 -1.84
CA MET A 625 5.71 31.92 -2.03
C MET A 625 6.48 33.22 -1.79
N ALA A 626 7.15 33.33 -0.63
CA ALA A 626 7.93 34.50 -0.27
C ALA A 626 9.00 34.85 -1.33
N SER A 627 9.73 33.85 -1.82
CA SER A 627 10.75 34.06 -2.86
C SER A 627 10.16 34.49 -4.21
N GLN A 628 9.00 33.94 -4.61
CA GLN A 628 8.36 34.27 -5.89
C GLN A 628 7.77 35.69 -5.87
N THR A 629 7.11 36.09 -4.78
CA THR A 629 6.56 37.44 -4.61
C THR A 629 7.66 38.50 -4.70
N SER A 630 8.81 38.29 -4.04
CA SER A 630 9.95 39.22 -4.15
C SER A 630 10.53 39.30 -5.57
N THR A 631 10.59 38.21 -6.33
CA THR A 631 10.99 38.28 -7.75
C THR A 631 9.95 38.95 -8.65
N ALA A 632 8.66 38.89 -8.31
CA ALA A 632 7.59 39.53 -9.08
C ALA A 632 7.64 41.07 -8.96
N ALA A 633 7.99 41.58 -7.78
CA ALA A 633 8.12 43.02 -7.52
C ALA A 633 9.25 43.72 -8.30
N LEU A 634 10.17 42.96 -8.90
CA LEU A 634 11.31 43.48 -9.67
C LEU A 634 11.05 43.57 -11.19
N LEU A 635 9.83 43.29 -11.65
CA LEU A 635 9.46 43.33 -13.07
C LEU A 635 8.54 44.53 -13.38
N PRO A 636 8.90 45.43 -14.31
CA PRO A 636 8.01 46.51 -14.71
C PRO A 636 6.81 45.98 -15.51
N PRO A 637 5.59 46.53 -15.32
CA PRO A 637 4.39 46.06 -16.02
C PRO A 637 4.44 46.45 -17.50
N ASN A 638 4.30 45.46 -18.37
CA ASN A 638 4.32 45.65 -19.82
C ASN A 638 2.93 46.11 -20.32
N PRO A 639 2.77 47.26 -21.00
CA PRO A 639 1.46 47.92 -21.17
C PRO A 639 0.50 47.24 -22.16
N MET A 640 0.93 46.17 -22.85
CA MET A 640 0.24 45.60 -24.00
C MET A 640 -0.86 44.57 -23.68
N PHE A 641 -1.05 44.20 -22.40
CA PHE A 641 -2.10 43.27 -21.94
C PHE A 641 -3.04 43.95 -20.93
N LYS A 642 -3.81 44.96 -21.39
CA LYS A 642 -4.80 45.68 -20.55
C LYS A 642 -6.26 45.28 -20.80
N GLN A 643 -6.50 44.17 -21.51
CA GLN A 643 -7.84 43.57 -21.69
C GLN A 643 -7.79 42.04 -21.49
N SER A 644 -7.98 41.61 -20.24
CA SER A 644 -8.52 40.28 -19.92
C SER A 644 -9.19 40.36 -18.56
N ASN A 645 -10.44 39.92 -18.48
CA ASN A 645 -11.29 40.17 -17.31
C ASN A 645 -10.99 39.12 -16.21
N GLY A 646 -10.72 39.54 -14.98
CA GLY A 646 -10.41 38.61 -13.88
C GLY A 646 -10.16 39.29 -12.54
N SER A 647 -11.02 39.00 -11.56
CA SER A 647 -11.04 39.58 -10.20
C SER A 647 -9.90 39.15 -9.26
N ARG A 648 -8.76 38.69 -9.79
CA ARG A 648 -7.69 38.01 -9.02
C ARG A 648 -6.67 38.94 -8.36
N ASN A 649 -6.83 40.25 -8.50
CA ASN A 649 -5.85 41.24 -8.03
C ASN A 649 -6.16 41.87 -6.66
N SER A 650 -7.33 41.61 -6.05
CA SER A 650 -7.76 42.28 -4.81
C SER A 650 -7.05 41.84 -3.52
N PHE A 651 -6.16 40.84 -3.59
CA PHE A 651 -5.51 40.24 -2.42
C PHE A 651 -3.97 40.22 -2.49
N LEU A 652 -3.36 40.80 -3.53
CA LEU A 652 -1.91 40.68 -3.80
C LEU A 652 -1.09 41.94 -3.47
N ARG A 653 -1.57 42.79 -2.55
CA ARG A 653 -0.81 43.92 -1.99
C ARG A 653 -0.63 43.78 -0.49
N SER A 654 0.61 43.47 -0.11
CA SER A 654 1.13 43.49 1.26
C SER A 654 2.54 44.06 1.21
N ASP A 655 2.66 45.34 0.88
CA ASP A 655 3.95 46.02 0.82
C ASP A 655 4.62 46.05 2.20
N SER A 656 5.93 45.78 2.22
CA SER A 656 6.73 45.72 3.45
C SER A 656 7.57 46.98 3.60
N TYR A 657 7.62 47.51 4.82
CA TYR A 657 8.21 48.81 5.20
C TYR A 657 9.49 49.22 4.44
N GLY A 658 9.45 50.40 3.81
CA GLY A 658 10.60 51.10 3.23
C GLY A 658 10.43 52.61 3.38
N ASN A 659 11.45 53.30 3.90
CA ASN A 659 11.32 54.66 4.43
C ASN A 659 11.53 55.77 3.38
N SER A 660 10.50 56.58 3.09
CA SER A 660 10.58 57.92 2.44
C SER A 660 9.23 58.65 2.52
N ALA A 661 9.22 59.97 2.33
CA ALA A 661 8.08 60.84 2.68
C ALA A 661 7.26 61.39 1.47
N ALA A 662 6.08 61.91 1.81
CA ALA A 662 5.13 62.73 1.02
C ALA A 662 4.15 62.02 0.05
N GLN A 663 2.85 62.28 0.30
CA GLN A 663 1.65 62.22 -0.58
C GLN A 663 1.43 60.96 -1.45
N SER A 664 0.26 60.32 -1.46
CA SER A 664 -1.10 60.89 -1.41
C SER A 664 -2.15 59.86 -0.95
N ASP A 665 -3.39 60.30 -0.72
CA ASP A 665 -4.52 59.49 -0.24
C ASP A 665 -5.00 58.37 -1.19
N TYR A 666 -5.86 57.48 -0.66
CA TYR A 666 -6.53 56.33 -1.34
C TYR A 666 -5.75 55.00 -1.53
N GLU A 667 -4.98 54.55 -0.53
CA GLU A 667 -4.99 53.12 -0.14
C GLU A 667 -4.54 52.99 1.34
N GLY A 668 -5.48 52.74 2.25
CA GLY A 668 -5.20 52.69 3.69
C GLY A 668 -4.56 51.34 4.10
N PRO A 669 -3.59 51.33 5.04
CA PRO A 669 -3.13 50.09 5.65
C PRO A 669 -4.28 49.38 6.39
N GLY A 670 -4.14 48.08 6.64
CA GLY A 670 -5.07 47.34 7.50
C GLY A 670 -5.22 48.03 8.86
N PRO A 671 -6.42 47.99 9.47
CA PRO A 671 -6.74 48.83 10.64
C PRO A 671 -5.72 48.67 11.75
N ALA A 672 -5.20 49.81 12.23
CA ALA A 672 -4.19 49.85 13.28
C ALA A 672 -4.68 49.08 14.52
N GLY A 673 -3.82 48.22 15.07
CA GLY A 673 -4.17 47.31 16.18
C GLY A 673 -4.86 46.00 15.78
N PHE A 674 -5.10 45.70 14.49
CA PHE A 674 -5.63 44.39 14.10
C PHE A 674 -4.62 43.25 14.24
N ILE A 675 -3.34 43.50 13.94
CA ILE A 675 -2.25 42.53 14.14
C ILE A 675 -1.79 42.63 15.60
N HIS A 676 -1.68 41.49 16.30
CA HIS A 676 -1.32 41.44 17.70
C HIS A 676 0.13 41.93 17.92
N GLU A 677 0.37 42.80 18.89
CA GLU A 677 1.66 43.48 19.08
C GLU A 677 2.84 42.51 19.26
N SER A 678 2.61 41.37 19.92
CA SER A 678 3.62 40.32 20.13
C SER A 678 3.90 39.41 18.92
N VAL A 679 3.43 39.73 17.72
CA VAL A 679 3.69 38.94 16.50
C VAL A 679 5.19 38.81 16.22
N VAL A 680 5.63 37.60 15.84
CA VAL A 680 7.04 37.33 15.51
C VAL A 680 7.39 37.95 14.16
N PRO A 681 8.36 38.89 14.07
CA PRO A 681 8.71 39.55 12.81
C PRO A 681 9.16 38.56 11.72
N GLN A 682 8.81 38.88 10.48
CA GLN A 682 9.16 38.07 9.32
C GLN A 682 10.59 38.40 8.84
N PRO A 683 11.46 37.40 8.62
CA PRO A 683 12.78 37.61 8.04
C PRO A 683 12.71 37.97 6.54
N PRO A 684 13.77 38.58 5.97
CA PRO A 684 13.90 38.78 4.53
C PRO A 684 13.71 37.50 3.71
N SER A 685 13.15 37.60 2.51
CA SER A 685 12.81 36.45 1.65
C SER A 685 14.03 35.74 1.05
N ASP A 686 15.21 36.36 1.09
CA ASP A 686 16.50 35.77 0.73
C ASP A 686 17.20 35.07 1.92
N TRP A 687 16.61 35.11 3.12
CA TRP A 687 17.17 34.45 4.31
C TRP A 687 17.01 32.93 4.26
N GLN A 688 18.11 32.22 4.00
CA GLN A 688 18.15 30.76 3.83
C GLN A 688 19.03 30.07 4.89
N PRO A 689 18.66 30.09 6.19
CA PRO A 689 19.51 29.61 7.28
C PRO A 689 19.96 28.15 7.12
N PHE A 690 19.08 27.31 6.57
CA PHE A 690 19.31 25.88 6.34
C PHE A 690 19.77 25.53 4.92
N GLY A 691 20.11 26.52 4.10
CA GLY A 691 20.49 26.33 2.69
C GLY A 691 19.33 26.04 1.73
N TYR A 692 18.12 26.50 2.08
CA TYR A 692 16.94 26.54 1.23
C TYR A 692 16.00 27.69 1.70
N PRO A 693 15.16 28.28 0.81
CA PRO A 693 14.20 29.33 1.19
C PRO A 693 13.10 28.77 2.10
N LEU A 694 12.66 29.57 3.07
CA LEU A 694 11.63 29.16 4.03
C LEU A 694 10.23 29.12 3.39
N ALA A 695 9.39 28.25 3.94
CA ALA A 695 8.00 28.05 3.55
C ALA A 695 7.14 27.98 4.82
N HIS A 696 5.98 28.64 4.82
CA HIS A 696 5.11 28.69 6.00
C HIS A 696 4.41 27.35 6.24
N ALA A 697 4.50 26.86 7.49
CA ALA A 697 4.08 25.53 7.91
C ALA A 697 3.03 25.57 9.04
N ILE A 698 1.90 24.90 8.85
CA ILE A 698 0.91 24.65 9.91
C ILE A 698 1.29 23.35 10.61
N CYS A 699 1.42 23.36 11.94
CA CYS A 699 1.57 22.16 12.76
C CYS A 699 0.21 21.79 13.35
N LEU A 700 -0.54 20.95 12.63
CA LEU A 700 -1.84 20.44 13.05
C LEU A 700 -1.67 19.35 14.12
N VAL A 701 -2.27 19.58 15.29
CA VAL A 701 -2.40 18.59 16.38
C VAL A 701 -3.88 18.28 16.59
N THR A 702 -4.29 17.03 16.42
CA THR A 702 -5.66 16.60 16.74
C THR A 702 -5.72 15.95 18.11
N ALA A 703 -6.55 16.48 19.00
CA ALA A 703 -6.72 16.00 20.38
C ALA A 703 -8.17 15.56 20.66
N TYR A 704 -8.35 14.60 21.56
CA TYR A 704 -9.66 14.03 21.91
C TYR A 704 -9.80 13.65 23.39
N SER A 705 -8.82 12.98 24.00
CA SER A 705 -8.89 12.49 25.39
C SER A 705 -7.53 12.29 26.05
N GLU A 706 -6.50 12.89 25.47
CA GLU A 706 -5.14 12.93 25.99
C GLU A 706 -5.08 13.80 27.26
N GLY A 707 -4.32 13.34 28.26
CA GLY A 707 -4.08 14.10 29.48
C GLY A 707 -3.02 15.19 29.31
N GLU A 708 -2.94 16.09 30.30
CA GLU A 708 -2.09 17.29 30.25
C GLU A 708 -0.64 16.95 29.87
N LEU A 709 -0.06 15.96 30.54
CA LEU A 709 1.34 15.59 30.38
C LEU A 709 1.68 15.08 28.95
N GLY A 710 0.73 14.44 28.27
CA GLY A 710 0.90 14.00 26.87
C GLY A 710 0.87 15.18 25.91
N ILE A 711 -0.15 16.04 26.06
CA ILE A 711 -0.34 17.24 25.24
C ILE A 711 0.84 18.21 25.40
N ARG A 712 1.26 18.51 26.65
CA ARG A 712 2.40 19.37 26.95
C ARG A 712 3.69 18.81 26.34
N THR A 713 3.92 17.49 26.45
CA THR A 713 5.07 16.81 25.82
C THR A 713 5.10 16.98 24.29
N THR A 714 3.95 16.89 23.63
CA THR A 714 3.80 17.11 22.18
C THR A 714 4.04 18.58 21.82
N LEU A 715 3.32 19.51 22.46
CA LEU A 715 3.39 20.95 22.15
C LEU A 715 4.76 21.56 22.44
N ASP A 716 5.38 21.26 23.60
CA ASP A 716 6.76 21.65 23.92
C ASP A 716 7.73 21.21 22.81
N SER A 717 7.55 19.99 22.27
CA SER A 717 8.44 19.43 21.25
C SER A 717 8.29 20.09 19.89
N ILE A 718 7.07 20.49 19.52
CA ILE A 718 6.78 21.24 18.28
C ILE A 718 7.32 22.66 18.40
N ALA A 719 7.08 23.34 19.53
CA ALA A 719 7.59 24.68 19.79
C ALA A 719 9.13 24.71 19.78
N MET A 720 9.77 23.71 20.40
CA MET A 720 11.23 23.56 20.48
C MET A 720 11.93 23.05 19.21
N THR A 721 11.22 22.85 18.10
CA THR A 721 11.84 22.60 16.79
C THR A 721 12.77 23.76 16.37
N ASP A 722 13.83 23.45 15.62
CA ASP A 722 14.82 24.47 15.21
C ASP A 722 14.33 25.38 14.06
N TYR A 723 13.19 25.06 13.44
CA TYR A 723 12.57 25.85 12.39
C TYR A 723 12.01 27.20 12.94
N PRO A 724 12.18 28.34 12.21
CA PRO A 724 11.79 29.68 12.68
C PRO A 724 10.32 29.85 13.05
N ASN A 725 10.08 30.55 14.16
CA ASN A 725 8.74 30.78 14.72
C ASN A 725 7.88 31.76 13.89
N SER A 726 8.50 32.54 13.00
CA SER A 726 7.79 33.35 11.99
C SER A 726 7.20 32.51 10.85
N HIS A 727 7.68 31.27 10.68
CA HIS A 727 7.31 30.35 9.60
C HIS A 727 6.65 29.05 10.08
N LYS A 728 6.36 28.90 11.38
CA LYS A 728 5.58 27.78 11.94
C LYS A 728 4.49 28.28 12.90
N THR A 729 3.31 27.70 12.78
CA THR A 729 2.15 28.01 13.63
C THR A 729 1.54 26.72 14.16
N ILE A 730 1.23 26.66 15.45
CA ILE A 730 0.55 25.52 16.07
C ILE A 730 -0.95 25.68 15.84
N LEU A 731 -1.60 24.65 15.27
CA LEU A 731 -3.05 24.56 15.17
C LEU A 731 -3.53 23.32 15.90
N VAL A 732 -4.21 23.49 17.03
CA VAL A 732 -4.81 22.38 17.78
C VAL A 732 -6.30 22.29 17.46
N VAL A 733 -6.81 21.09 17.22
CA VAL A 733 -8.25 20.85 17.01
C VAL A 733 -8.75 19.81 18.02
N CYS A 734 -9.60 20.25 18.94
CA CYS A 734 -10.18 19.41 19.99
C CYS A 734 -11.50 18.79 19.49
N ASP A 735 -11.55 17.46 19.42
CA ASP A 735 -12.69 16.70 18.88
C ASP A 735 -13.81 16.49 19.91
N GLY A 736 -14.36 17.59 20.43
CA GLY A 736 -15.43 17.63 21.42
C GLY A 736 -14.96 18.08 22.82
N ILE A 737 -15.93 18.37 23.69
CA ILE A 737 -15.68 18.67 25.11
C ILE A 737 -15.62 17.34 25.86
N ILE A 738 -14.41 16.79 26.00
CA ILE A 738 -14.17 15.42 26.45
C ILE A 738 -13.13 15.40 27.57
N LYS A 739 -13.43 14.66 28.64
CA LYS A 739 -12.58 14.49 29.82
C LYS A 739 -11.93 13.10 29.84
N GLY A 740 -10.61 13.06 29.97
CA GLY A 740 -9.81 11.83 30.01
C GLY A 740 -10.06 11.00 31.27
N LYS A 741 -9.63 9.73 31.24
CA LYS A 741 -9.85 8.78 32.33
C LYS A 741 -8.85 9.02 33.48
N GLY A 742 -9.28 9.78 34.49
CA GLY A 742 -8.45 10.14 35.65
C GLY A 742 -7.94 11.59 35.63
N GLU A 743 -8.14 12.29 34.52
CA GLU A 743 -7.86 13.73 34.41
C GLU A 743 -8.83 14.55 35.27
N THR A 744 -8.39 15.74 35.70
CA THR A 744 -9.20 16.70 36.47
C THR A 744 -9.99 17.66 35.58
N MET A 745 -9.41 18.08 34.47
CA MET A 745 -9.97 19.03 33.49
C MET A 745 -10.43 18.31 32.21
N SER A 746 -11.12 19.01 31.29
CA SER A 746 -11.37 18.48 29.94
C SER A 746 -10.20 18.77 29.00
N THR A 747 -10.09 18.00 27.92
CA THR A 747 -9.00 18.11 26.92
C THR A 747 -8.91 19.53 26.33
N PRO A 748 -10.01 20.21 25.97
CA PRO A 748 -9.99 21.64 25.63
C PRO A 748 -9.41 22.54 26.73
N ASP A 749 -9.86 22.43 27.97
CA ASP A 749 -9.43 23.32 29.08
C ASP A 749 -7.93 23.16 29.35
N ILE A 750 -7.43 21.92 29.26
CA ILE A 750 -6.02 21.57 29.34
C ILE A 750 -5.22 22.33 28.26
N ILE A 751 -5.69 22.36 27.02
CA ILE A 751 -5.01 23.04 25.91
C ILE A 751 -5.10 24.57 26.06
N LEU A 752 -6.21 25.10 26.54
CA LEU A 752 -6.36 26.52 26.84
C LEU A 752 -5.44 26.98 27.98
N SER A 753 -5.17 26.12 28.98
CA SER A 753 -4.18 26.38 30.04
C SER A 753 -2.71 26.39 29.55
N MET A 754 -2.48 26.06 28.27
CA MET A 754 -1.17 26.17 27.59
C MET A 754 -1.17 27.29 26.53
N MET A 755 -2.10 28.24 26.64
CA MET A 755 -2.13 29.45 25.82
C MET A 755 -1.99 30.69 26.71
N LYS A 756 -1.42 31.75 26.13
CA LYS A 756 -1.38 33.10 26.70
C LYS A 756 -1.45 34.14 25.59
N ASP A 757 -1.51 35.42 25.97
CA ASP A 757 -1.51 36.57 25.06
C ASP A 757 -2.59 36.38 23.97
N HIS A 758 -3.83 36.17 24.45
CA HIS A 758 -5.00 35.86 23.62
C HIS A 758 -5.50 37.10 22.86
N SER A 759 -5.91 36.92 21.60
CA SER A 759 -6.44 38.01 20.78
C SER A 759 -7.92 38.38 21.07
N ILE A 760 -8.61 37.54 21.83
CA ILE A 760 -9.96 37.70 22.42
C ILE A 760 -9.93 36.89 23.73
N MET A 761 -10.47 37.40 24.84
CA MET A 761 -10.39 36.68 26.12
C MET A 761 -11.20 35.38 26.08
N PRO A 762 -10.74 34.28 26.71
CA PRO A 762 -11.33 32.94 26.51
C PRO A 762 -12.84 32.83 26.79
N ASP A 763 -13.35 33.59 27.75
CA ASP A 763 -14.77 33.61 28.13
C ASP A 763 -15.64 34.33 27.08
N GLU A 764 -15.07 35.33 26.39
CA GLU A 764 -15.74 36.14 25.37
C GLU A 764 -15.85 35.43 24.01
N VAL A 765 -15.06 34.36 23.78
CA VAL A 765 -15.04 33.65 22.49
C VAL A 765 -16.39 32.98 22.21
N PRO A 766 -17.14 33.39 21.17
CA PRO A 766 -18.41 32.76 20.82
C PRO A 766 -18.20 31.43 20.06
N ALA A 767 -19.26 30.63 19.97
CA ALA A 767 -19.28 29.40 19.18
C ALA A 767 -19.91 29.64 17.81
N PHE A 768 -19.25 29.16 16.75
CA PHE A 768 -19.66 29.34 15.36
C PHE A 768 -20.14 28.04 14.73
N SER A 769 -21.18 28.11 13.90
CA SER A 769 -21.75 26.96 13.18
C SER A 769 -20.86 26.49 12.02
N TYR A 770 -20.71 25.18 11.85
CA TYR A 770 -20.06 24.58 10.68
C TYR A 770 -20.72 23.27 10.23
N VAL A 771 -20.42 22.85 9.00
CA VAL A 771 -20.89 21.58 8.41
C VAL A 771 -19.91 20.47 8.78
N ALA A 772 -20.35 19.54 9.62
CA ALA A 772 -19.55 18.40 10.07
C ALA A 772 -19.68 17.16 9.17
N VAL A 773 -18.64 16.34 9.18
CA VAL A 773 -18.50 15.06 8.46
C VAL A 773 -19.27 13.97 9.21
N SER A 774 -20.60 14.02 9.12
CA SER A 774 -21.53 13.21 9.90
C SER A 774 -22.82 12.86 9.13
N SER A 775 -23.81 12.26 9.80
CA SER A 775 -25.13 11.90 9.26
C SER A 775 -26.27 12.48 10.10
N GLY A 776 -27.42 12.73 9.46
CA GLY A 776 -28.60 13.32 10.12
C GLY A 776 -28.32 14.71 10.72
N SER A 777 -29.05 15.04 11.79
CA SER A 777 -28.93 16.32 12.50
C SER A 777 -27.49 16.63 12.97
N LYS A 778 -26.69 15.60 13.29
CA LYS A 778 -25.28 15.72 13.70
C LYS A 778 -24.35 16.27 12.61
N ARG A 779 -24.83 16.52 11.38
CA ARG A 779 -24.12 17.32 10.36
C ARG A 779 -24.03 18.81 10.71
N HIS A 780 -24.94 19.33 11.55
CA HIS A 780 -24.71 20.61 12.22
C HIS A 780 -23.83 20.36 13.44
N ASN A 781 -22.79 21.17 13.58
CA ASN A 781 -21.94 21.22 14.76
C ASN A 781 -21.49 22.68 14.98
N MET A 782 -21.01 23.00 16.17
CA MET A 782 -20.44 24.31 16.47
C MET A 782 -19.05 24.16 17.09
N ALA A 783 -18.20 25.16 16.88
CA ALA A 783 -16.86 25.21 17.46
C ALA A 783 -16.47 26.65 17.83
N LYS A 784 -15.63 26.78 18.87
CA LYS A 784 -15.00 28.04 19.30
C LYS A 784 -13.59 28.14 18.71
N VAL A 785 -13.14 29.36 18.38
CA VAL A 785 -11.79 29.63 17.85
C VAL A 785 -11.02 30.53 18.81
N TYR A 786 -9.98 29.97 19.41
CA TYR A 786 -9.06 30.67 20.31
C TYR A 786 -7.75 30.94 19.57
N SER A 787 -7.20 32.15 19.64
CA SER A 787 -5.92 32.49 19.03
C SER A 787 -5.07 33.33 19.99
N GLY A 788 -3.78 33.02 20.06
CA GLY A 788 -2.80 33.65 20.93
C GLY A 788 -1.42 33.02 20.71
N PHE A 789 -0.67 32.83 21.80
CA PHE A 789 0.67 32.24 21.78
C PHE A 789 0.78 31.05 22.74
N TYR A 790 1.65 30.10 22.44
CA TYR A 790 1.90 28.94 23.31
C TYR A 790 2.56 29.38 24.63
N ASP A 791 2.09 28.80 25.75
CA ASP A 791 2.75 28.89 27.04
C ASP A 791 3.29 27.55 27.53
N TYR A 792 4.54 27.57 27.97
CA TYR A 792 5.25 26.40 28.48
C TYR A 792 4.86 26.06 29.93
N GLY A 793 4.24 27.00 30.66
CA GLY A 793 3.91 26.92 32.09
C GLY A 793 5.09 27.26 33.00
N ALA A 794 4.79 27.77 34.20
CA ALA A 794 5.80 28.09 35.22
C ALA A 794 6.65 26.88 35.64
N ASN A 795 6.05 25.68 35.66
CA ASN A 795 6.71 24.41 36.01
C ASN A 795 7.24 23.64 34.78
N SER A 796 7.56 24.32 33.68
CA SER A 796 8.01 23.65 32.45
C SER A 796 9.32 22.88 32.62
N SER A 797 9.43 21.76 31.90
CA SER A 797 10.72 21.07 31.69
C SER A 797 11.69 21.84 30.76
N VAL A 798 11.21 22.90 30.11
CA VAL A 798 11.98 23.76 29.21
C VAL A 798 12.50 24.99 29.97
N PRO A 799 13.83 25.14 30.15
CA PRO A 799 14.43 26.31 30.79
C PRO A 799 14.03 27.64 30.13
N LEU A 800 13.87 28.70 30.95
CA LEU A 800 13.39 30.02 30.52
C LEU A 800 14.23 30.65 29.41
N ASP A 801 15.55 30.41 29.37
CA ASP A 801 16.46 30.83 28.28
C ASP A 801 16.13 30.20 26.92
N ARG A 802 15.32 29.16 26.89
CA ARG A 802 15.01 28.34 25.70
C ARG A 802 13.54 28.41 25.29
N GLN A 803 12.67 28.92 26.16
CA GLN A 803 11.26 29.09 25.85
C GLN A 803 11.11 30.13 24.73
N GLN A 804 10.44 29.75 23.65
CA GLN A 804 10.28 30.61 22.48
C GLN A 804 8.82 30.96 22.24
N ARG A 805 8.55 32.24 21.94
CA ARG A 805 7.23 32.69 21.48
C ARG A 805 6.89 32.02 20.15
N VAL A 806 5.80 31.25 20.12
CA VAL A 806 5.27 30.52 18.96
C VAL A 806 3.78 30.83 18.85
N PRO A 807 3.27 31.24 17.68
CA PRO A 807 1.85 31.53 17.50
C PRO A 807 1.01 30.24 17.53
N MET A 808 -0.16 30.31 18.16
CA MET A 808 -1.03 29.17 18.40
C MET A 808 -2.51 29.52 18.20
N MET A 809 -3.22 28.66 17.47
CA MET A 809 -4.68 28.66 17.35
C MET A 809 -5.24 27.33 17.85
N CYS A 810 -6.32 27.38 18.64
CA CYS A 810 -7.05 26.21 19.12
C CYS A 810 -8.51 26.28 18.67
N VAL A 811 -8.98 25.26 17.96
CA VAL A 811 -10.38 25.10 17.54
C VAL A 811 -11.03 24.04 18.42
N VAL A 812 -12.03 24.43 19.21
CA VAL A 812 -12.71 23.55 20.16
C VAL A 812 -14.12 23.24 19.66
N LYS A 813 -14.38 22.02 19.22
CA LYS A 813 -15.75 21.59 18.89
C LYS A 813 -16.56 21.48 20.18
N CYS A 814 -17.69 22.17 20.26
CA CYS A 814 -18.54 22.21 21.46
C CYS A 814 -19.88 21.49 21.30
N GLY A 815 -20.34 21.23 20.07
CA GLY A 815 -21.70 20.77 19.82
C GLY A 815 -22.67 21.94 19.64
N THR A 816 -23.87 21.67 19.12
CA THR A 816 -24.99 22.61 19.25
C THR A 816 -25.42 22.69 20.74
N PRO A 817 -26.18 23.72 21.16
CA PRO A 817 -26.70 23.79 22.53
C PRO A 817 -27.46 22.53 22.97
N ASP A 818 -28.16 21.87 22.05
CA ASP A 818 -28.87 20.60 22.29
C ASP A 818 -27.92 19.41 22.56
N GLU A 819 -26.66 19.49 22.15
CA GLU A 819 -25.64 18.47 22.43
C GLU A 819 -24.89 18.68 23.76
N ALA A 820 -24.97 19.87 24.36
CA ALA A 820 -24.23 20.21 25.58
C ALA A 820 -24.55 19.30 26.79
N THR A 821 -25.75 18.69 26.81
CA THR A 821 -26.18 17.74 27.85
C THR A 821 -25.88 16.27 27.51
N LYS A 822 -25.34 15.98 26.32
CA LYS A 822 -25.00 14.62 25.87
C LYS A 822 -23.61 14.21 26.39
N SER A 823 -23.31 12.91 26.40
CA SER A 823 -22.06 12.38 26.99
C SER A 823 -20.77 12.70 26.22
N LYS A 824 -20.86 13.12 24.95
CA LYS A 824 -19.71 13.47 24.09
C LYS A 824 -20.04 14.68 23.18
N PRO A 825 -20.23 15.90 23.73
CA PRO A 825 -20.66 17.08 22.97
C PRO A 825 -19.66 17.45 21.88
N GLY A 826 -20.14 17.75 20.67
CA GLY A 826 -19.32 18.23 19.55
C GLY A 826 -18.35 17.22 18.92
N ASN A 827 -18.23 16.01 19.48
CA ASN A 827 -17.35 14.96 18.95
C ASN A 827 -17.82 14.48 17.57
N ARG A 828 -16.90 14.39 16.60
CA ARG A 828 -17.17 13.97 15.21
C ARG A 828 -16.05 13.12 14.57
N GLY A 829 -14.90 12.94 15.24
CA GLY A 829 -13.78 12.10 14.81
C GLY A 829 -12.58 12.89 14.24
N LYS A 830 -11.39 12.27 14.27
CA LYS A 830 -10.13 12.83 13.72
C LYS A 830 -10.27 13.27 12.25
N ARG A 831 -11.02 12.50 11.43
CA ARG A 831 -11.31 12.84 10.02
C ARG A 831 -12.04 14.19 9.88
N ASP A 832 -13.03 14.46 10.74
CA ASP A 832 -13.73 15.76 10.77
C ASP A 832 -12.76 16.89 11.20
N SER A 833 -11.90 16.64 12.20
CA SER A 833 -10.86 17.60 12.62
C SER A 833 -9.86 17.95 11.50
N GLN A 834 -9.48 16.98 10.67
CA GLN A 834 -8.64 17.20 9.49
C GLN A 834 -9.41 17.96 8.38
N ILE A 835 -10.68 17.61 8.14
CA ILE A 835 -11.53 18.27 7.14
C ILE A 835 -11.77 19.76 7.46
N ILE A 836 -11.88 20.15 8.74
CA ILE A 836 -11.97 21.58 9.12
C ILE A 836 -10.78 22.37 8.54
N LEU A 837 -9.54 21.87 8.68
CA LEU A 837 -8.38 22.53 8.08
C LEU A 837 -8.36 22.43 6.55
N MET A 838 -8.70 21.27 5.97
CA MET A 838 -8.63 21.06 4.53
C MET A 838 -9.66 21.88 3.76
N SER A 839 -10.90 21.98 4.25
CA SER A 839 -11.97 22.78 3.64
C SER A 839 -11.71 24.29 3.81
N PHE A 840 -11.22 24.70 4.98
CA PHE A 840 -10.73 26.07 5.21
C PHE A 840 -9.67 26.48 4.17
N LEU A 841 -8.61 25.67 4.00
CA LEU A 841 -7.54 25.94 3.05
C LEU A 841 -8.02 25.92 1.59
N GLN A 842 -8.95 25.04 1.22
CA GLN A 842 -9.61 25.08 -0.09
C GLN A 842 -10.31 26.42 -0.31
N LYS A 843 -11.21 26.81 0.61
CA LYS A 843 -12.02 28.03 0.45
C LYS A 843 -11.16 29.29 0.35
N VAL A 844 -10.09 29.36 1.15
CA VAL A 844 -9.07 30.42 1.07
C VAL A 844 -8.35 30.43 -0.29
N MET A 845 -7.98 29.27 -0.83
CA MET A 845 -7.27 29.19 -2.11
C MET A 845 -8.14 29.51 -3.35
N PHE A 846 -9.46 29.37 -3.26
CA PHE A 846 -10.39 29.55 -4.39
C PHE A 846 -11.32 30.78 -4.27
N ASP A 847 -11.29 31.53 -3.15
CA ASP A 847 -12.31 32.51 -2.76
C ASP A 847 -13.73 31.92 -2.87
N GLU A 848 -13.93 30.76 -2.23
CA GLU A 848 -15.25 30.14 -2.11
C GLU A 848 -16.00 30.68 -0.88
N ARG A 849 -17.32 30.44 -0.83
CA ARG A 849 -18.12 30.78 0.34
C ARG A 849 -17.66 29.95 1.55
N MET A 850 -17.41 30.62 2.66
CA MET A 850 -16.96 30.06 3.92
C MET A 850 -18.02 30.20 5.02
N THR A 851 -17.89 29.38 6.06
CA THR A 851 -18.65 29.49 7.31
C THR A 851 -18.09 30.60 8.20
N GLU A 852 -18.86 31.03 9.20
CA GLU A 852 -18.37 31.94 10.25
C GLU A 852 -17.16 31.36 11.01
N LEU A 853 -17.13 30.03 11.22
CA LEU A 853 -16.01 29.34 11.84
C LEU A 853 -14.71 29.53 11.02
N GLU A 854 -14.81 29.37 9.71
CA GLU A 854 -13.69 29.49 8.77
C GLU A 854 -13.26 30.96 8.60
N PHE A 855 -14.19 31.92 8.71
CA PHE A 855 -13.87 33.34 8.74
C PHE A 855 -13.08 33.73 10.00
N GLU A 856 -13.46 33.27 11.19
CA GLU A 856 -12.68 33.53 12.40
C GLU A 856 -11.41 32.68 12.52
N MET A 857 -11.32 31.51 11.87
CA MET A 857 -10.03 30.85 11.65
C MET A 857 -9.09 31.67 10.76
N PHE A 858 -9.63 32.38 9.75
CA PHE A 858 -8.84 33.29 8.92
C PHE A 858 -8.30 34.47 9.73
N ASN A 859 -9.21 35.15 10.45
CA ASN A 859 -8.88 36.31 11.26
C ASN A 859 -7.93 35.92 12.42
N GLY A 860 -8.22 34.83 13.12
CA GLY A 860 -7.42 34.32 14.24
C GLY A 860 -5.98 34.01 13.84
N LEU A 861 -5.76 33.34 12.70
CA LEU A 861 -4.42 33.12 12.16
C LEU A 861 -3.73 34.45 11.81
N TRP A 862 -4.38 35.31 11.03
CA TRP A 862 -3.75 36.55 10.55
C TRP A 862 -3.36 37.49 11.70
N LYS A 863 -4.21 37.61 12.73
CA LYS A 863 -3.94 38.38 13.96
C LYS A 863 -2.64 37.98 14.65
N VAL A 864 -2.35 36.68 14.76
CA VAL A 864 -1.23 36.15 15.58
C VAL A 864 0.03 35.79 14.80
N THR A 865 0.00 35.85 13.47
CA THR A 865 1.16 35.58 12.59
C THR A 865 1.61 36.79 11.77
N GLY A 866 0.74 37.79 11.60
CA GLY A 866 0.91 38.89 10.65
C GLY A 866 0.80 38.49 9.18
N ILE A 867 0.55 37.21 8.87
CA ILE A 867 0.49 36.67 7.50
C ILE A 867 -0.85 35.98 7.24
N SER A 868 -1.43 36.26 6.08
CA SER A 868 -2.70 35.68 5.65
C SER A 868 -2.59 34.16 5.39
N PRO A 869 -3.64 33.37 5.71
CA PRO A 869 -3.61 31.90 5.60
C PRO A 869 -3.31 31.33 4.20
N ASP A 870 -3.44 32.11 3.14
CA ASP A 870 -3.13 31.67 1.77
C ASP A 870 -1.62 31.45 1.55
N PHE A 871 -0.74 32.10 2.32
CA PHE A 871 0.73 31.95 2.16
C PHE A 871 1.26 30.56 2.53
N TYR A 872 0.54 29.79 3.35
CA TYR A 872 1.01 28.49 3.84
C TYR A 872 1.15 27.46 2.71
N GLU A 873 2.24 26.70 2.75
CA GLU A 873 2.59 25.73 1.70
C GLU A 873 2.53 24.27 2.18
N VAL A 874 2.68 24.03 3.48
CA VAL A 874 2.74 22.67 4.06
C VAL A 874 1.98 22.58 5.38
N VAL A 875 1.42 21.39 5.66
CA VAL A 875 0.86 21.00 6.96
C VAL A 875 1.66 19.82 7.49
N LEU A 876 2.29 19.97 8.66
CA LEU A 876 2.71 18.86 9.51
C LEU A 876 1.50 18.38 10.31
N MET A 877 1.17 17.10 10.26
CA MET A 877 0.17 16.45 11.12
C MET A 877 0.88 15.65 12.21
N VAL A 878 0.44 15.84 13.46
CA VAL A 878 0.99 15.19 14.66
C VAL A 878 -0.17 14.71 15.54
N ASP A 879 -0.10 13.48 16.04
CA ASP A 879 -1.05 13.00 17.06
C ASP A 879 -0.67 13.57 18.44
N ALA A 880 -1.65 13.89 19.29
CA ALA A 880 -1.44 14.62 20.55
C ALA A 880 -0.59 13.89 21.62
N ASP A 881 -0.15 12.65 21.37
CA ASP A 881 0.77 11.85 22.18
C ASP A 881 2.15 11.60 21.51
N THR A 882 2.50 12.38 20.47
CA THR A 882 3.74 12.21 19.69
C THR A 882 4.72 13.37 19.85
N LYS A 883 5.94 13.06 20.32
CA LYS A 883 7.06 13.99 20.56
C LYS A 883 7.95 14.13 19.32
N VAL A 884 8.20 15.33 18.84
CA VAL A 884 9.05 15.63 17.65
C VAL A 884 10.51 15.87 18.04
N PHE A 885 11.48 15.38 17.26
CA PHE A 885 12.91 15.68 17.47
C PHE A 885 13.31 17.00 16.76
N PRO A 886 14.15 17.89 17.34
CA PRO A 886 14.18 19.31 16.96
C PRO A 886 14.43 19.69 15.50
N ASP A 887 15.34 19.00 14.81
CA ASP A 887 15.69 19.29 13.41
C ASP A 887 14.73 18.63 12.40
N SER A 888 13.72 17.90 12.86
CA SER A 888 12.86 17.09 12.00
C SER A 888 11.93 17.93 11.13
N LEU A 889 11.37 19.02 11.65
CA LEU A 889 10.55 19.95 10.86
C LEU A 889 11.40 20.57 9.73
N THR A 890 12.63 20.98 10.05
CA THR A 890 13.63 21.45 9.07
C THR A 890 13.96 20.38 8.02
N HIS A 891 14.17 19.12 8.42
CA HIS A 891 14.36 18.02 7.46
C HIS A 891 13.15 17.80 6.54
N MET A 892 11.92 17.87 7.06
CA MET A 892 10.69 17.68 6.30
C MET A 892 10.43 18.83 5.31
N VAL A 893 10.50 20.09 5.75
CA VAL A 893 10.32 21.24 4.86
C VAL A 893 11.42 21.27 3.79
N SER A 894 12.66 20.92 4.13
CA SER A 894 13.76 20.85 3.17
C SER A 894 13.50 19.87 2.02
N ALA A 895 12.83 18.73 2.29
CA ALA A 895 12.42 17.79 1.25
C ALA A 895 11.33 18.39 0.35
N MET A 896 10.28 18.99 0.94
CA MET A 896 9.19 19.64 0.20
C MET A 896 9.66 20.80 -0.69
N VAL A 897 10.59 21.63 -0.20
CA VAL A 897 11.10 22.80 -0.93
C VAL A 897 12.04 22.39 -2.07
N LYS A 898 12.82 21.31 -1.92
CA LYS A 898 13.74 20.82 -2.97
C LYS A 898 13.07 20.11 -4.14
N ASP A 899 12.00 19.36 -3.89
CA ASP A 899 11.29 18.59 -4.93
C ASP A 899 9.80 18.94 -4.94
N PRO A 900 9.38 19.86 -5.83
CA PRO A 900 7.97 20.27 -5.99
C PRO A 900 7.00 19.15 -6.36
N GLU A 901 7.48 17.96 -6.77
CA GLU A 901 6.63 16.80 -7.09
C GLU A 901 6.20 16.01 -5.85
N ILE A 902 6.91 16.13 -4.72
CA ILE A 902 6.51 15.53 -3.44
C ILE A 902 5.20 16.18 -2.98
N MET A 903 4.16 15.38 -2.78
CA MET A 903 2.85 15.83 -2.25
C MET A 903 2.65 15.49 -0.77
N GLY A 904 3.34 14.46 -0.27
CA GLY A 904 3.30 14.04 1.13
C GLY A 904 4.56 13.29 1.51
N LEU A 905 4.90 13.31 2.80
CA LEU A 905 6.04 12.56 3.34
C LEU A 905 5.83 12.19 4.82
N CYS A 906 6.62 11.25 5.33
CA CYS A 906 6.65 10.87 6.75
C CYS A 906 8.08 10.75 7.27
N GLY A 907 8.24 10.92 8.59
CA GLY A 907 9.49 10.68 9.30
C GLY A 907 9.54 9.31 9.98
N GLU A 908 10.67 8.96 10.58
CA GLU A 908 10.83 7.72 11.35
C GLU A 908 10.11 7.82 12.70
N THR A 909 9.09 7.00 12.89
CA THR A 909 8.37 6.84 14.17
C THR A 909 9.12 5.88 15.09
N LYS A 910 9.63 6.36 16.23
CA LYS A 910 10.26 5.52 17.26
C LYS A 910 9.33 5.29 18.45
N ILE A 911 9.52 4.17 19.15
CA ILE A 911 8.85 3.86 20.41
C ILE A 911 9.63 4.50 21.57
N ALA A 912 8.92 5.19 22.47
CA ALA A 912 9.49 5.67 23.72
C ALA A 912 9.53 4.56 24.80
N ASN A 913 8.38 3.99 25.14
CA ASN A 913 8.18 3.04 26.24
C ASN A 913 8.62 1.59 25.92
N LYS A 914 9.74 1.40 25.21
CA LYS A 914 10.23 0.11 24.67
C LYS A 914 10.21 -1.05 25.67
N ARG A 915 10.55 -0.76 26.95
CA ARG A 915 10.74 -1.73 28.04
C ARG A 915 9.62 -1.75 29.09
N ALA A 916 8.53 -1.01 28.91
CA ALA A 916 7.50 -0.86 29.94
C ALA A 916 6.73 -2.17 30.21
N SER A 917 6.46 -2.98 29.18
CA SER A 917 5.87 -4.31 29.34
C SER A 917 6.37 -5.30 28.27
N TRP A 918 6.00 -6.58 28.40
CA TRP A 918 6.23 -7.55 27.34
C TRP A 918 5.48 -7.18 26.04
N VAL A 919 4.36 -6.47 26.15
CA VAL A 919 3.55 -6.00 25.02
C VAL A 919 4.23 -4.85 24.29
N SER A 920 4.91 -3.93 25.00
CA SER A 920 5.75 -2.92 24.36
C SER A 920 6.99 -3.55 23.72
N ALA A 921 7.58 -4.56 24.36
CA ALA A 921 8.79 -5.23 23.90
C ALA A 921 8.63 -5.92 22.53
N ILE A 922 7.53 -6.65 22.30
CA ILE A 922 7.27 -7.33 21.02
C ILE A 922 7.01 -6.36 19.85
N GLN A 923 6.73 -5.08 20.13
CA GLN A 923 6.44 -4.06 19.12
C GLN A 923 7.70 -3.35 18.59
N VAL A 924 8.82 -3.35 19.34
CA VAL A 924 10.02 -2.55 19.01
C VAL A 924 10.59 -2.87 17.63
N PHE A 925 10.62 -4.15 17.26
CA PHE A 925 11.13 -4.61 15.97
C PHE A 925 10.06 -4.53 14.86
N GLU A 926 8.79 -4.75 15.19
CA GLU A 926 7.69 -4.63 14.23
C GLU A 926 7.60 -3.19 13.70
N TYR A 927 7.61 -2.18 14.58
CA TYR A 927 7.66 -0.77 14.19
C TYR A 927 8.90 -0.47 13.32
N PHE A 928 10.06 -1.08 13.58
CA PHE A 928 11.23 -0.89 12.72
C PHE A 928 11.01 -1.46 11.31
N ILE A 929 10.36 -2.62 11.17
CA ILE A 929 9.97 -3.15 9.86
C ILE A 929 8.95 -2.23 9.19
N SER A 930 7.85 -1.90 9.87
CA SER A 930 6.68 -1.26 9.25
C SER A 930 6.81 0.26 9.06
N HIS A 931 7.47 0.98 9.98
CA HIS A 931 7.68 2.44 9.92
C HIS A 931 9.06 2.86 9.37
N HIS A 932 10.07 1.98 9.28
CA HIS A 932 11.39 2.32 8.70
C HIS A 932 11.73 1.49 7.45
N LEU A 933 11.78 0.16 7.54
CA LEU A 933 12.28 -0.68 6.43
C LEU A 933 11.33 -0.67 5.22
N SER A 934 10.05 -0.95 5.42
CA SER A 934 9.04 -0.93 4.35
C SER A 934 8.88 0.47 3.75
N LYS A 935 8.89 1.52 4.59
CA LYS A 935 8.80 2.92 4.14
C LYS A 935 10.02 3.34 3.30
N SER A 936 11.21 2.86 3.66
CA SER A 936 12.43 3.05 2.86
C SER A 936 12.32 2.39 1.49
N PHE A 937 11.80 1.16 1.41
CA PHE A 937 11.56 0.46 0.15
C PHE A 937 10.53 1.17 -0.74
N GLU A 938 9.32 1.46 -0.24
CA GLU A 938 8.27 2.17 -0.99
C GLU A 938 8.75 3.54 -1.51
N SER A 939 9.57 4.23 -0.70
CA SER A 939 10.09 5.55 -1.04
C SER A 939 11.15 5.55 -2.15
N VAL A 940 11.68 4.39 -2.58
CA VAL A 940 12.51 4.30 -3.80
C VAL A 940 11.66 4.58 -5.04
N PHE A 941 10.41 4.11 -5.05
CA PHE A 941 9.44 4.32 -6.13
C PHE A 941 8.72 5.68 -6.02
N GLY A 942 8.96 6.43 -4.94
CA GLY A 942 8.18 7.62 -4.60
C GLY A 942 6.70 7.31 -4.32
N GLY A 943 6.39 6.06 -3.94
CA GLY A 943 5.03 5.53 -3.82
C GLY A 943 4.70 5.02 -2.42
N VAL A 944 5.07 5.77 -1.37
CA VAL A 944 4.73 5.41 0.02
C VAL A 944 3.21 5.28 0.16
N THR A 945 2.74 4.06 0.46
CA THR A 945 1.31 3.68 0.42
C THR A 945 0.49 4.23 1.59
N CYS A 946 1.18 4.62 2.66
CA CYS A 946 0.59 5.03 3.92
C CYS A 946 1.58 5.94 4.65
N LEU A 947 1.18 7.19 4.83
CA LEU A 947 1.85 8.16 5.71
C LEU A 947 1.20 8.07 7.10
N PRO A 948 1.95 7.75 8.18
CA PRO A 948 1.37 7.66 9.52
C PRO A 948 0.92 9.03 10.05
N GLY A 949 -0.36 9.18 10.39
CA GLY A 949 -0.92 10.46 10.85
C GLY A 949 -0.33 11.01 12.15
N CYS A 950 0.40 10.19 12.91
CA CYS A 950 1.17 10.63 14.07
C CYS A 950 2.35 11.54 13.72
N PHE A 951 2.91 11.44 12.51
CA PHE A 951 4.06 12.23 12.08
C PHE A 951 4.28 12.22 10.55
N CYS A 952 3.42 12.95 9.86
CA CYS A 952 3.50 13.14 8.41
C CYS A 952 3.37 14.61 8.02
N MET A 953 3.85 14.97 6.84
CA MET A 953 3.71 16.31 6.27
C MET A 953 3.08 16.21 4.88
N TYR A 954 2.02 16.98 4.65
CA TYR A 954 1.34 17.12 3.37
C TYR A 954 1.61 18.51 2.79
N ARG A 955 1.66 18.62 1.47
CA ARG A 955 1.76 19.91 0.77
C ARG A 955 0.36 20.48 0.54
N ILE A 956 0.13 21.73 0.93
CA ILE A 956 -1.12 22.47 0.69
C ILE A 956 -1.23 22.77 -0.81
N LYS A 957 -0.17 23.34 -1.39
CA LYS A 957 -0.10 23.83 -2.77
C LYS A 957 1.30 23.70 -3.35
N ALA A 958 1.42 23.50 -4.67
CA ALA A 958 2.70 23.37 -5.37
C ALA A 958 2.83 24.38 -6.53
N PRO A 959 4.03 24.93 -6.80
CA PRO A 959 4.27 25.75 -7.99
C PRO A 959 4.20 24.88 -9.27
N LYS A 960 3.74 25.46 -10.38
CA LYS A 960 3.61 24.77 -11.67
C LYS A 960 4.01 25.67 -12.85
N GLY A 961 5.25 25.49 -13.32
CA GLY A 961 5.84 26.24 -14.43
C GLY A 961 6.62 27.48 -13.99
N GLY A 962 7.19 28.20 -14.97
CA GLY A 962 7.95 29.44 -14.75
C GLY A 962 7.10 30.73 -14.73
N GLN A 963 5.77 30.58 -14.65
CA GLN A 963 4.83 31.66 -14.35
C GLN A 963 4.30 31.40 -12.94
N ASN A 964 4.08 32.44 -12.13
CA ASN A 964 3.78 32.36 -10.69
C ASN A 964 2.39 31.76 -10.40
N TYR A 965 2.22 30.47 -10.71
CA TYR A 965 0.96 29.75 -10.67
C TYR A 965 1.07 28.53 -9.76
N TRP A 966 0.17 28.48 -8.78
CA TRP A 966 0.15 27.46 -7.74
C TRP A 966 -1.08 26.57 -7.90
N VAL A 967 -0.87 25.26 -7.76
CA VAL A 967 -1.91 24.23 -7.85
C VAL A 967 -2.16 23.68 -6.45
N PRO A 968 -3.41 23.65 -5.95
CA PRO A 968 -3.74 23.00 -4.69
C PRO A 968 -3.50 21.48 -4.77
N ILE A 969 -2.99 20.93 -3.67
CA ILE A 969 -2.57 19.53 -3.54
C ILE A 969 -3.39 18.88 -2.42
N LEU A 970 -3.16 19.19 -1.14
CA LEU A 970 -4.06 18.79 -0.05
C LEU A 970 -5.39 19.56 -0.10
N ALA A 971 -5.35 20.84 -0.47
CA ALA A 971 -6.52 21.73 -0.59
C ALA A 971 -7.25 21.60 -1.95
N ASN A 972 -7.09 20.45 -2.64
CA ASN A 972 -7.76 20.20 -3.92
C ASN A 972 -9.23 19.77 -3.67
N PRO A 973 -10.22 20.32 -4.40
CA PRO A 973 -11.64 20.03 -4.13
C PRO A 973 -12.01 18.55 -4.28
N ASP A 974 -11.41 17.84 -5.24
CA ASP A 974 -11.66 16.42 -5.48
C ASP A 974 -11.18 15.57 -4.28
N VAL A 975 -10.04 15.94 -3.67
CA VAL A 975 -9.53 15.33 -2.44
C VAL A 975 -10.43 15.66 -1.24
N VAL A 976 -10.90 16.91 -1.10
CA VAL A 976 -11.77 17.30 0.03
C VAL A 976 -13.15 16.67 -0.07
N GLU A 977 -13.78 16.62 -1.25
CA GLU A 977 -15.09 15.99 -1.45
C GLU A 977 -15.03 14.48 -1.17
N HIS A 978 -14.05 13.76 -1.73
CA HIS A 978 -13.90 12.33 -1.44
C HIS A 978 -13.52 12.04 0.02
N TYR A 979 -12.65 12.85 0.64
CA TYR A 979 -12.26 12.64 2.04
C TYR A 979 -13.40 12.96 3.02
N SER A 980 -14.34 13.85 2.65
CA SER A 980 -15.54 14.17 3.43
C SER A 980 -16.74 13.25 3.18
N GLU A 981 -16.61 12.14 2.44
CA GLU A 981 -17.73 11.24 2.16
C GLU A 981 -18.41 10.72 3.45
N ASN A 982 -19.73 10.90 3.54
CA ASN A 982 -20.55 10.54 4.71
C ASN A 982 -21.45 9.30 4.50
N VAL A 983 -21.52 8.76 3.28
CA VAL A 983 -22.45 7.67 2.91
C VAL A 983 -21.74 6.32 3.00
N VAL A 984 -21.86 5.68 4.16
CA VAL A 984 -21.02 4.52 4.54
C VAL A 984 -21.80 3.20 4.46
N ASP A 985 -22.35 2.89 3.28
CA ASP A 985 -23.31 1.79 3.07
C ASP A 985 -22.75 0.37 3.29
N THR A 986 -21.48 0.13 2.94
CA THR A 986 -20.86 -1.19 2.89
C THR A 986 -19.82 -1.39 4.00
N LEU A 987 -19.53 -2.65 4.33
CA LEU A 987 -18.45 -3.00 5.26
C LEU A 987 -17.09 -2.52 4.74
N HIS A 988 -16.87 -2.53 3.42
CA HIS A 988 -15.67 -1.93 2.83
C HIS A 988 -15.57 -0.43 3.16
N LYS A 989 -16.60 0.37 2.83
CA LYS A 989 -16.56 1.82 3.11
C LYS A 989 -16.40 2.11 4.60
N LYS A 990 -16.96 1.29 5.49
CA LYS A 990 -16.79 1.44 6.95
C LYS A 990 -15.35 1.19 7.41
N ASN A 991 -14.72 0.11 6.97
CA ASN A 991 -13.32 -0.16 7.32
C ASN A 991 -12.34 0.82 6.64
N LEU A 992 -12.69 1.40 5.49
CA LEU A 992 -11.89 2.41 4.80
C LEU A 992 -12.00 3.79 5.47
N LEU A 993 -13.22 4.31 5.66
CA LEU A 993 -13.47 5.70 6.08
C LEU A 993 -13.44 5.93 7.60
N LEU A 994 -13.66 4.88 8.42
CA LEU A 994 -13.84 5.01 9.88
C LEU A 994 -12.69 4.41 10.72
N LEU A 995 -11.76 3.66 10.12
CA LEU A 995 -10.70 2.96 10.85
C LEU A 995 -9.27 3.38 10.47
N GLY A 996 -9.02 3.92 9.28
CA GLY A 996 -7.69 4.35 8.87
C GLY A 996 -7.73 5.53 7.91
N GLU A 997 -8.34 6.59 8.41
CA GLU A 997 -8.44 7.93 7.84
C GLU A 997 -7.11 8.40 7.22
N ASP A 998 -6.00 8.35 7.97
CA ASP A 998 -4.67 8.75 7.50
C ASP A 998 -4.19 7.93 6.27
N ARG A 999 -4.50 6.63 6.23
CA ARG A 999 -4.16 5.75 5.11
C ARG A 999 -5.08 5.98 3.90
N TYR A 1000 -6.37 6.21 4.14
CA TYR A 1000 -7.30 6.58 3.08
C TYR A 1000 -6.88 7.90 2.41
N LEU A 1001 -6.42 8.88 3.18
CA LEU A 1001 -5.86 10.14 2.66
C LEU A 1001 -4.63 9.87 1.77
N SER A 1002 -3.68 9.03 2.20
CA SER A 1002 -2.54 8.64 1.34
C SER A 1002 -2.98 8.00 0.02
N THR A 1003 -3.94 7.08 0.03
CA THR A 1003 -4.46 6.41 -1.17
C THR A 1003 -5.22 7.36 -2.09
N LEU A 1004 -6.04 8.25 -1.53
CA LEU A 1004 -6.75 9.28 -2.28
C LEU A 1004 -5.76 10.22 -2.97
N MET A 1005 -4.70 10.64 -2.27
CA MET A 1005 -3.63 11.48 -2.85
C MET A 1005 -2.86 10.76 -3.97
N LEU A 1006 -2.56 9.46 -3.83
CA LEU A 1006 -1.97 8.64 -4.92
C LEU A 1006 -2.92 8.53 -6.13
N ARG A 1007 -4.22 8.36 -5.89
CA ARG A 1007 -5.26 8.20 -6.92
C ARG A 1007 -5.54 9.50 -7.69
N THR A 1008 -5.58 10.65 -7.01
CA THR A 1008 -5.79 11.97 -7.64
C THR A 1008 -4.53 12.48 -8.34
N PHE A 1009 -3.34 12.16 -7.82
CA PHE A 1009 -2.07 12.64 -8.36
C PHE A 1009 -1.03 11.51 -8.60
N PRO A 1010 -1.29 10.53 -9.48
CA PRO A 1010 -0.40 9.37 -9.69
C PRO A 1010 1.00 9.74 -10.23
N LYS A 1011 1.17 10.96 -10.76
CA LYS A 1011 2.46 11.50 -11.24
C LYS A 1011 3.24 12.30 -10.17
N ARG A 1012 2.76 12.31 -8.91
CA ARG A 1012 3.40 12.98 -7.76
C ARG A 1012 3.93 11.94 -6.77
N LYS A 1013 4.84 12.36 -5.89
CA LYS A 1013 5.57 11.45 -4.99
C LYS A 1013 5.03 11.49 -3.55
N GLN A 1014 4.94 10.34 -2.89
CA GLN A 1014 4.92 10.21 -1.44
C GLN A 1014 6.21 9.52 -0.97
N VAL A 1015 6.95 10.13 -0.03
CA VAL A 1015 8.31 9.70 0.34
C VAL A 1015 8.54 9.53 1.84
N PHE A 1016 9.62 8.84 2.20
CA PHE A 1016 10.09 8.67 3.57
C PHE A 1016 11.34 9.52 3.82
N VAL A 1017 11.40 10.22 4.96
CA VAL A 1017 12.53 11.08 5.34
C VAL A 1017 13.11 10.58 6.67
N PRO A 1018 14.02 9.57 6.66
CA PRO A 1018 14.51 8.93 7.88
C PRO A 1018 15.36 9.84 8.78
N GLN A 1019 15.71 11.06 8.33
CA GLN A 1019 16.37 12.04 9.20
C GLN A 1019 15.37 12.81 10.07
N ALA A 1020 14.11 12.94 9.66
CA ALA A 1020 13.05 13.46 10.51
C ALA A 1020 12.58 12.34 11.45
N VAL A 1021 12.56 12.57 12.75
CA VAL A 1021 12.27 11.55 13.77
C VAL A 1021 11.24 12.06 14.77
N CYS A 1022 10.28 11.20 15.12
CA CYS A 1022 9.39 11.40 16.27
C CYS A 1022 9.46 10.22 17.24
N LYS A 1023 8.84 10.38 18.41
CA LYS A 1023 8.54 9.30 19.35
C LYS A 1023 7.07 9.30 19.73
N THR A 1024 6.49 8.11 19.82
CA THR A 1024 5.14 7.88 20.36
C THR A 1024 5.19 6.82 21.46
N THR A 1025 4.09 6.69 22.21
CA THR A 1025 3.87 5.60 23.18
C THR A 1025 3.10 4.47 22.52
N VAL A 1026 3.50 3.22 22.77
CA VAL A 1026 2.78 2.04 22.26
C VAL A 1026 1.96 1.38 23.36
N PRO A 1027 0.90 0.62 23.02
CA PRO A 1027 0.10 -0.11 24.01
C PRO A 1027 0.92 -1.01 24.92
N GLU A 1028 0.77 -0.81 26.23
CA GLU A 1028 1.41 -1.63 27.28
C GLU A 1028 0.55 -2.82 27.71
N GLU A 1029 -0.78 -2.75 27.50
CA GLU A 1029 -1.71 -3.85 27.69
C GLU A 1029 -2.03 -4.58 26.37
N PHE A 1030 -2.16 -5.91 26.42
CA PHE A 1030 -2.44 -6.74 25.24
C PHE A 1030 -3.88 -6.55 24.69
N SER A 1031 -4.84 -6.26 25.57
CA SER A 1031 -6.21 -5.80 25.26
C SER A 1031 -6.20 -4.57 24.34
N VAL A 1032 -5.38 -3.57 24.69
CA VAL A 1032 -5.22 -2.32 23.94
C VAL A 1032 -4.51 -2.57 22.62
N LEU A 1033 -3.47 -3.42 22.60
CA LEU A 1033 -2.79 -3.84 21.37
C LEU A 1033 -3.74 -4.56 20.40
N LEU A 1034 -4.53 -5.52 20.88
CA LEU A 1034 -5.55 -6.23 20.09
C LEU A 1034 -6.52 -5.25 19.42
N SER A 1035 -7.01 -4.25 20.17
CA SER A 1035 -7.92 -3.24 19.62
C SER A 1035 -7.25 -2.33 18.57
N GLN A 1036 -6.01 -1.89 18.83
CA GLN A 1036 -5.23 -1.06 17.90
C GLN A 1036 -4.92 -1.83 16.60
N ARG A 1037 -4.43 -3.07 16.69
CA ARG A 1037 -4.01 -3.85 15.53
C ARG A 1037 -5.18 -4.41 14.72
N ARG A 1038 -6.34 -4.68 15.36
CA ARG A 1038 -7.61 -4.87 14.66
C ARG A 1038 -7.93 -3.67 13.73
N ARG A 1039 -7.86 -2.44 14.25
CA ARG A 1039 -8.08 -1.21 13.45
C ARG A 1039 -7.12 -1.16 12.26
N TRP A 1040 -5.83 -1.35 12.51
CA TRP A 1040 -4.78 -1.22 11.50
C TRP A 1040 -4.83 -2.32 10.43
N ILE A 1041 -5.04 -3.58 10.81
CA ILE A 1041 -5.11 -4.71 9.86
C ILE A 1041 -6.37 -4.59 8.99
N ASN A 1042 -7.53 -4.26 9.59
CA ASN A 1042 -8.77 -4.08 8.83
C ASN A 1042 -8.64 -2.95 7.80
N SER A 1043 -8.13 -1.79 8.21
CA SER A 1043 -7.86 -0.68 7.29
C SER A 1043 -6.83 -1.08 6.22
N THR A 1044 -5.76 -1.79 6.59
CA THR A 1044 -4.73 -2.26 5.66
C THR A 1044 -5.33 -3.09 4.53
N VAL A 1045 -6.14 -4.10 4.84
CA VAL A 1045 -6.77 -4.97 3.83
C VAL A 1045 -7.64 -4.17 2.86
N HIS A 1046 -8.57 -3.35 3.38
CA HIS A 1046 -9.50 -2.59 2.55
C HIS A 1046 -8.81 -1.49 1.72
N ASN A 1047 -7.76 -0.88 2.26
CA ASN A 1047 -7.01 0.16 1.56
C ASN A 1047 -6.06 -0.42 0.50
N LEU A 1048 -5.43 -1.57 0.76
CA LEU A 1048 -4.66 -2.29 -0.27
C LEU A 1048 -5.56 -2.75 -1.43
N MET A 1049 -6.81 -3.15 -1.16
CA MET A 1049 -7.80 -3.45 -2.23
C MET A 1049 -8.02 -2.24 -3.16
N GLU A 1050 -8.20 -1.03 -2.61
CA GLU A 1050 -8.28 0.20 -3.43
C GLU A 1050 -6.98 0.49 -4.18
N LEU A 1051 -5.81 0.34 -3.53
CA LEU A 1051 -4.51 0.60 -4.16
C LEU A 1051 -4.19 -0.36 -5.31
N VAL A 1052 -4.61 -1.63 -5.26
CA VAL A 1052 -4.49 -2.59 -6.39
C VAL A 1052 -5.29 -2.10 -7.62
N LEU A 1053 -6.34 -1.31 -7.42
CA LEU A 1053 -7.16 -0.74 -8.50
C LEU A 1053 -6.62 0.60 -9.03
N VAL A 1054 -5.64 1.23 -8.35
CA VAL A 1054 -4.99 2.45 -8.83
C VAL A 1054 -4.04 2.13 -9.98
N ARG A 1055 -4.46 2.51 -11.18
CA ARG A 1055 -3.66 2.47 -12.41
C ARG A 1055 -2.58 3.56 -12.34
N ASP A 1056 -1.48 3.38 -13.06
CA ASP A 1056 -0.34 4.30 -13.14
C ASP A 1056 0.49 4.49 -11.84
N LEU A 1057 0.41 3.56 -10.88
CA LEU A 1057 1.39 3.49 -9.76
C LEU A 1057 2.82 3.28 -10.31
N CYS A 1058 3.76 4.12 -9.85
CA CYS A 1058 5.13 4.14 -10.38
C CYS A 1058 5.84 2.79 -10.20
N GLY A 1059 6.39 2.24 -11.29
CA GLY A 1059 7.17 1.00 -11.30
C GLY A 1059 8.54 1.20 -11.96
N THR A 1060 9.53 0.42 -11.53
CA THR A 1060 10.82 0.31 -12.22
C THR A 1060 10.81 -0.88 -13.18
N PHE A 1061 11.84 -1.00 -14.02
CA PHE A 1061 12.02 -2.15 -14.90
C PHE A 1061 11.84 -3.49 -14.13
N CYS A 1062 11.08 -4.41 -14.72
CA CYS A 1062 10.63 -5.70 -14.15
C CYS A 1062 9.72 -5.67 -12.89
N PHE A 1063 9.52 -4.54 -12.20
CA PHE A 1063 8.68 -4.50 -10.98
C PHE A 1063 7.69 -3.32 -10.98
N SER A 1064 6.42 -3.63 -11.27
CA SER A 1064 5.30 -2.70 -11.05
C SER A 1064 4.96 -2.62 -9.56
N MET A 1065 4.84 -1.40 -9.00
CA MET A 1065 4.40 -1.23 -7.61
C MET A 1065 2.97 -1.74 -7.40
N GLN A 1066 2.09 -1.66 -8.41
CA GLN A 1066 0.74 -2.25 -8.36
C GLN A 1066 0.80 -3.77 -8.13
N PHE A 1067 1.78 -4.46 -8.71
CA PHE A 1067 2.01 -5.90 -8.51
C PHE A 1067 2.58 -6.21 -7.12
N VAL A 1068 3.50 -5.37 -6.61
CA VAL A 1068 4.01 -5.49 -5.24
C VAL A 1068 2.90 -5.31 -4.20
N VAL A 1069 2.04 -4.30 -4.38
CA VAL A 1069 0.83 -4.06 -3.55
C VAL A 1069 -0.13 -5.26 -3.62
N GLY A 1070 -0.30 -5.88 -4.80
CA GLY A 1070 -1.09 -7.10 -4.96
C GLY A 1070 -0.52 -8.30 -4.19
N ILE A 1071 0.80 -8.51 -4.24
CA ILE A 1071 1.49 -9.52 -3.44
C ILE A 1071 1.39 -9.22 -1.93
N GLU A 1072 1.48 -7.96 -1.52
CA GLU A 1072 1.34 -7.55 -0.12
C GLU A 1072 -0.08 -7.74 0.41
N LEU A 1073 -1.11 -7.52 -0.43
CA LEU A 1073 -2.49 -7.86 -0.10
C LEU A 1073 -2.65 -9.37 0.12
N ILE A 1074 -2.25 -10.20 -0.84
CA ILE A 1074 -2.34 -11.67 -0.74
C ILE A 1074 -1.53 -12.17 0.47
N GLY A 1075 -0.30 -11.69 0.65
CA GLY A 1075 0.55 -12.02 1.79
C GLY A 1075 -0.10 -11.69 3.12
N THR A 1076 -0.67 -10.48 3.26
CA THR A 1076 -1.40 -10.04 4.48
C THR A 1076 -2.57 -10.96 4.80
N LEU A 1077 -3.33 -11.42 3.79
CA LEU A 1077 -4.44 -12.35 3.99
C LEU A 1077 -3.96 -13.76 4.37
N VAL A 1078 -2.80 -14.19 3.89
CA VAL A 1078 -2.26 -15.55 4.08
C VAL A 1078 -1.45 -15.72 5.37
N LEU A 1079 -1.07 -14.63 6.07
CA LEU A 1079 -0.22 -14.67 7.28
C LEU A 1079 -0.58 -15.78 8.31
N PRO A 1080 -1.86 -15.99 8.71
CA PRO A 1080 -2.22 -17.07 9.64
C PRO A 1080 -1.93 -18.48 9.11
N ALA A 1081 -2.14 -18.71 7.81
CA ALA A 1081 -1.84 -20.00 7.19
C ALA A 1081 -0.32 -20.20 7.07
N ALA A 1082 0.42 -19.17 6.64
CA ALA A 1082 1.88 -19.24 6.50
C ALA A 1082 2.60 -19.63 7.80
N ILE A 1083 2.19 -19.08 8.95
CA ILE A 1083 2.79 -19.44 10.25
C ILE A 1083 2.35 -20.84 10.74
N ALA A 1084 1.10 -21.25 10.49
CA ALA A 1084 0.65 -22.61 10.78
C ALA A 1084 1.40 -23.67 9.94
N PHE A 1085 1.59 -23.39 8.64
CA PHE A 1085 2.39 -24.21 7.73
C PHE A 1085 3.87 -24.26 8.13
N THR A 1086 4.41 -23.14 8.64
CA THR A 1086 5.78 -23.08 9.19
C THR A 1086 5.95 -24.06 10.36
N PHE A 1087 5.03 -24.06 11.34
CA PHE A 1087 5.07 -25.02 12.44
C PHE A 1087 4.90 -26.47 11.96
N TYR A 1088 4.00 -26.72 11.02
CA TYR A 1088 3.81 -28.05 10.42
C TYR A 1088 5.11 -28.59 9.77
N VAL A 1089 5.79 -27.78 8.95
CA VAL A 1089 7.06 -28.14 8.30
C VAL A 1089 8.18 -28.43 9.30
N VAL A 1090 8.29 -27.61 10.35
CA VAL A 1090 9.30 -27.81 11.40
C VAL A 1090 9.01 -29.10 12.18
N ILE A 1091 7.76 -29.33 12.61
CA ILE A 1091 7.39 -30.54 13.36
C ILE A 1091 7.59 -31.80 12.51
N ILE A 1092 7.12 -31.82 11.26
CA ILE A 1092 7.25 -33.02 10.42
C ILE A 1092 8.70 -33.32 10.04
N SER A 1093 9.56 -32.30 9.91
CA SER A 1093 11.00 -32.48 9.66
C SER A 1093 11.80 -32.91 10.90
N ILE A 1094 11.23 -32.80 12.10
CA ILE A 1094 11.80 -33.37 13.34
C ILE A 1094 11.29 -34.81 13.54
N VAL A 1095 10.02 -35.08 13.22
CA VAL A 1095 9.37 -36.39 13.46
C VAL A 1095 9.63 -37.40 12.35
N ARG A 1096 9.87 -36.97 11.11
CA ARG A 1096 10.14 -37.85 9.96
C ARG A 1096 11.50 -37.54 9.33
N SER A 1097 12.23 -38.60 9.01
CA SER A 1097 13.42 -38.55 8.15
C SER A 1097 13.09 -39.11 6.76
N PRO A 1098 13.70 -38.59 5.68
CA PRO A 1098 14.59 -37.42 5.64
C PRO A 1098 13.84 -36.08 5.82
N PRO A 1099 14.48 -35.04 6.37
CA PRO A 1099 13.86 -33.74 6.62
C PRO A 1099 13.63 -32.93 5.33
N GLN A 1100 12.66 -32.00 5.35
CA GLN A 1100 12.31 -31.18 4.18
C GLN A 1100 13.27 -29.99 4.00
N ILE A 1101 14.45 -30.25 3.44
CA ILE A 1101 15.55 -29.26 3.31
C ILE A 1101 15.11 -27.98 2.59
N ILE A 1102 14.42 -28.07 1.44
CA ILE A 1102 14.12 -26.87 0.62
C ILE A 1102 13.18 -25.89 1.35
N PRO A 1103 12.03 -26.31 1.93
CA PRO A 1103 11.23 -25.45 2.81
C PRO A 1103 12.00 -24.85 3.99
N LEU A 1104 12.87 -25.62 4.65
CA LEU A 1104 13.67 -25.13 5.79
C LEU A 1104 14.70 -24.06 5.37
N VAL A 1105 15.35 -24.24 4.23
CA VAL A 1105 16.27 -23.23 3.65
C VAL A 1105 15.50 -21.95 3.26
N LEU A 1106 14.32 -22.07 2.64
CA LEU A 1106 13.48 -20.92 2.32
C LEU A 1106 13.04 -20.16 3.58
N LEU A 1107 12.61 -20.88 4.62
CA LEU A 1107 12.23 -20.30 5.91
C LEU A 1107 13.41 -19.54 6.56
N ALA A 1108 14.59 -20.17 6.58
CA ALA A 1108 15.82 -19.57 7.12
C ALA A 1108 16.22 -18.31 6.35
N LEU A 1109 16.04 -18.27 5.02
CA LEU A 1109 16.31 -17.09 4.20
C LEU A 1109 15.28 -15.98 4.42
N ILE A 1110 13.98 -16.29 4.47
CA ILE A 1110 12.91 -15.31 4.70
C ILE A 1110 13.06 -14.62 6.06
N LEU A 1111 13.39 -15.37 7.12
CA LEU A 1111 13.55 -14.82 8.47
C LEU A 1111 14.95 -14.24 8.73
N GLY A 1112 16.00 -14.84 8.15
CA GLY A 1112 17.40 -14.47 8.38
C GLY A 1112 17.91 -13.31 7.51
N LEU A 1113 17.40 -13.13 6.29
CA LEU A 1113 17.87 -12.06 5.40
C LEU A 1113 17.53 -10.64 5.94
N PRO A 1114 16.35 -10.39 6.56
CA PRO A 1114 16.11 -9.16 7.32
C PRO A 1114 17.05 -8.98 8.53
N ALA A 1115 17.47 -10.06 9.20
CA ALA A 1115 18.44 -10.01 10.29
C ALA A 1115 19.80 -9.50 9.80
N VAL A 1116 20.28 -10.01 8.67
CA VAL A 1116 21.53 -9.57 8.02
C VAL A 1116 21.47 -8.09 7.65
N LEU A 1117 20.33 -7.60 7.13
CA LEU A 1117 20.16 -6.16 6.84
C LEU A 1117 20.39 -5.31 8.09
N ILE A 1118 19.89 -5.75 9.24
CA ILE A 1118 19.93 -4.99 10.49
C ILE A 1118 21.31 -5.02 11.15
N VAL A 1119 22.03 -6.14 11.05
CA VAL A 1119 23.46 -6.19 11.42
C VAL A 1119 24.27 -5.20 10.56
N LEU A 1120 24.05 -5.18 9.24
CA LEU A 1120 24.76 -4.31 8.29
C LEU A 1120 24.36 -2.82 8.38
N THR A 1121 23.13 -2.49 8.80
CA THR A 1121 22.63 -1.10 8.84
C THR A 1121 22.67 -0.49 10.24
N ALA A 1122 22.17 -1.19 11.26
CA ALA A 1122 21.92 -0.59 12.57
C ALA A 1122 23.17 -0.50 13.46
N HIS A 1123 24.22 -1.30 13.19
CA HIS A 1123 25.54 -1.27 13.87
C HIS A 1123 25.48 -1.33 15.43
N ARG A 1124 24.36 -1.79 16.02
CA ARG A 1124 24.18 -1.90 17.47
C ARG A 1124 23.44 -3.18 17.85
N TRP A 1125 24.08 -3.98 18.71
CA TRP A 1125 23.61 -5.25 19.25
C TRP A 1125 22.20 -5.22 19.87
N SER A 1126 21.74 -4.06 20.36
CA SER A 1126 20.38 -3.91 20.91
C SER A 1126 19.28 -4.30 19.93
N TYR A 1127 19.44 -4.04 18.62
CA TYR A 1127 18.43 -4.43 17.63
C TYR A 1127 18.39 -5.94 17.39
N VAL A 1128 19.48 -6.67 17.60
CA VAL A 1128 19.53 -8.14 17.53
C VAL A 1128 18.75 -8.78 18.68
N VAL A 1129 18.76 -8.15 19.87
CA VAL A 1129 17.93 -8.59 21.01
C VAL A 1129 16.45 -8.33 20.75
N TRP A 1130 16.08 -7.15 20.24
CA TRP A 1130 14.69 -6.86 19.85
C TRP A 1130 14.18 -7.76 18.72
N MET A 1131 15.05 -8.12 17.77
CA MET A 1131 14.76 -9.11 16.74
C MET A 1131 14.46 -10.49 17.34
N PHE A 1132 15.26 -10.97 18.28
CA PHE A 1132 15.04 -12.27 18.92
C PHE A 1132 13.69 -12.32 19.66
N ILE A 1133 13.36 -11.27 20.41
CA ILE A 1133 12.05 -11.09 21.05
C ILE A 1133 10.92 -11.12 20.00
N TYR A 1134 11.12 -10.45 18.87
CA TYR A 1134 10.14 -10.45 17.78
C TYR A 1134 9.96 -11.83 17.14
N LEU A 1135 11.04 -12.57 16.87
CA LEU A 1135 11.01 -13.93 16.32
C LEU A 1135 10.20 -14.88 17.23
N LEU A 1136 10.39 -14.81 18.55
CA LEU A 1136 9.58 -15.56 19.51
C LEU A 1136 8.08 -15.14 19.49
N SER A 1137 7.80 -13.87 19.18
CA SER A 1137 6.44 -13.34 19.09
C SER A 1137 5.74 -13.50 17.72
N LEU A 1138 6.39 -14.12 16.72
CA LEU A 1138 5.80 -14.34 15.38
C LEU A 1138 4.42 -15.01 15.40
N PRO A 1139 4.07 -15.96 16.30
CA PRO A 1139 2.71 -16.49 16.39
C PRO A 1139 1.67 -15.43 16.77
N ILE A 1140 2.04 -14.45 17.59
CA ILE A 1140 1.16 -13.33 17.96
C ILE A 1140 0.94 -12.43 16.74
N TRP A 1141 2.02 -12.07 16.04
CA TRP A 1141 1.97 -11.16 14.88
C TRP A 1141 1.29 -11.75 13.65
N ASN A 1142 1.55 -13.03 13.34
CA ASN A 1142 1.09 -13.65 12.10
C ASN A 1142 -0.18 -14.48 12.27
N PHE A 1143 -0.46 -15.04 13.45
CA PHE A 1143 -1.68 -15.82 13.72
C PHE A 1143 -2.70 -15.05 14.55
N VAL A 1144 -2.36 -14.68 15.79
CA VAL A 1144 -3.36 -14.17 16.76
C VAL A 1144 -3.94 -12.81 16.33
N LEU A 1145 -3.10 -11.85 15.96
CA LEU A 1145 -3.57 -10.51 15.59
C LEU A 1145 -4.37 -10.49 14.28
N PRO A 1146 -3.97 -11.17 13.18
CA PRO A 1146 -4.75 -11.16 11.95
C PRO A 1146 -6.04 -12.00 12.04
N THR A 1147 -6.03 -13.16 12.72
CA THR A 1147 -7.27 -13.94 12.91
C THR A 1147 -8.30 -13.17 13.75
N TYR A 1148 -7.87 -12.50 14.83
CA TYR A 1148 -8.73 -11.61 15.61
C TYR A 1148 -9.27 -10.45 14.77
N ALA A 1149 -8.44 -9.84 13.93
CA ALA A 1149 -8.84 -8.77 13.03
C ALA A 1149 -9.92 -9.22 12.02
N PHE A 1150 -9.65 -10.32 11.30
CA PHE A 1150 -10.57 -10.86 10.29
C PHE A 1150 -11.90 -11.31 10.91
N TRP A 1151 -11.88 -11.94 12.09
CA TRP A 1151 -13.10 -12.30 12.82
C TRP A 1151 -13.92 -11.08 13.25
N LYS A 1152 -13.31 -9.89 13.31
CA LYS A 1152 -13.90 -8.61 13.74
C LYS A 1152 -14.00 -7.55 12.62
N PHE A 1153 -14.04 -7.95 11.34
CA PHE A 1153 -14.31 -7.01 10.22
C PHE A 1153 -15.64 -6.25 10.33
N ASP A 1154 -16.64 -6.78 11.06
CA ASP A 1154 -17.95 -6.16 11.30
C ASP A 1154 -18.03 -5.34 12.60
N ASP A 1155 -16.89 -5.12 13.26
CA ASP A 1155 -16.77 -4.37 14.51
C ASP A 1155 -16.28 -2.94 14.23
N PHE A 1156 -17.20 -1.97 14.25
CA PHE A 1156 -16.90 -0.56 14.00
C PHE A 1156 -16.75 0.24 15.30
N SER A 1157 -16.61 -0.43 16.44
CA SER A 1157 -16.42 0.24 17.74
C SER A 1157 -15.04 0.90 17.85
N TRP A 1158 -14.99 1.99 18.60
CA TRP A 1158 -13.78 2.71 18.98
C TRP A 1158 -13.72 2.79 20.51
N GLY A 1159 -12.60 2.40 21.12
CA GLY A 1159 -12.27 2.80 22.49
C GLY A 1159 -12.87 2.01 23.68
N ASP A 1160 -12.78 0.68 23.71
CA ASP A 1160 -12.77 -0.04 25.02
C ASP A 1160 -11.54 0.34 25.89
N THR A 1161 -10.57 1.02 25.29
CA THR A 1161 -9.21 1.28 25.79
C THR A 1161 -9.04 2.65 26.47
N ARG A 1162 -9.72 3.70 25.98
CA ARG A 1162 -9.77 5.03 26.61
C ARG A 1162 -11.20 5.31 27.11
N LYS A 1163 -11.60 4.58 28.16
CA LYS A 1163 -12.95 4.67 28.75
C LYS A 1163 -13.23 6.08 29.29
N THR A 1164 -14.16 6.80 28.67
CA THR A 1164 -14.55 8.14 29.13
C THR A 1164 -15.28 8.09 30.47
N ALA A 1165 -15.12 9.12 31.31
CA ALA A 1165 -15.73 9.14 32.63
C ALA A 1165 -17.28 9.11 32.54
N GLY A 1166 -17.92 8.18 33.25
CA GLY A 1166 -19.38 8.01 33.26
C GLY A 1166 -19.95 7.03 32.22
N GLU A 1167 -19.12 6.39 31.39
CA GLU A 1167 -19.56 5.55 30.28
C GLU A 1167 -20.17 4.20 30.73
N LYS A 1168 -21.49 4.04 30.57
CA LYS A 1168 -22.16 2.74 30.60
C LYS A 1168 -22.16 2.14 29.19
N THR A 1169 -21.48 1.01 29.00
CA THR A 1169 -21.27 0.35 27.70
C THR A 1169 -22.58 0.02 26.97
N LYS A 1170 -23.00 0.92 26.08
CA LYS A 1170 -23.92 0.62 24.98
C LYS A 1170 -23.10 0.39 23.72
N LYS A 1171 -23.35 -0.70 23.00
CA LYS A 1171 -22.81 -0.93 21.65
C LYS A 1171 -23.16 0.28 20.78
N ALA A 1172 -22.20 0.77 19.98
CA ALA A 1172 -22.41 1.89 19.06
C ALA A 1172 -23.52 1.57 18.05
N GLY A 1173 -24.74 2.03 18.35
CA GLY A 1173 -25.87 2.04 17.45
C GLY A 1173 -25.74 3.17 16.46
N ILE A 1174 -26.24 2.98 15.24
CA ILE A 1174 -26.25 4.05 14.23
C ILE A 1174 -27.41 4.98 14.56
N GLU A 1175 -27.12 6.04 15.33
CA GLU A 1175 -28.08 7.10 15.67
C GLU A 1175 -28.36 8.01 14.47
N TYR A 1176 -29.17 7.51 13.53
CA TYR A 1176 -29.91 8.37 12.60
C TYR A 1176 -31.08 9.02 13.37
N GLU A 1177 -30.81 10.18 13.99
CA GLU A 1177 -31.82 11.02 14.63
C GLU A 1177 -31.84 12.41 13.97
N GLY A 1178 -32.99 12.78 13.42
CA GLY A 1178 -33.25 14.11 12.84
C GLY A 1178 -32.63 14.35 11.45
N GLU A 1179 -33.25 15.24 10.70
CA GLU A 1179 -32.75 15.74 9.41
C GLU A 1179 -31.69 16.84 9.61
N PHE A 1180 -30.98 17.20 8.53
CA PHE A 1180 -30.00 18.28 8.53
C PHE A 1180 -30.60 19.56 7.98
N ASP A 1181 -30.91 20.50 8.87
CA ASP A 1181 -31.33 21.85 8.55
C ASP A 1181 -30.11 22.72 8.20
N SER A 1182 -29.92 23.02 6.91
CA SER A 1182 -28.80 23.84 6.43
C SER A 1182 -29.02 25.35 6.61
N SER A 1183 -30.24 25.80 6.92
CA SER A 1183 -30.54 27.25 7.05
C SER A 1183 -29.83 27.91 8.23
N LYS A 1184 -29.43 27.09 9.23
CA LYS A 1184 -28.67 27.48 10.43
C LYS A 1184 -27.18 27.78 10.18
N ILE A 1185 -26.70 27.66 8.94
CA ILE A 1185 -25.28 27.83 8.60
C ILE A 1185 -25.13 28.89 7.50
N THR A 1186 -24.69 30.07 7.93
CA THR A 1186 -24.38 31.22 7.06
C THR A 1186 -23.14 30.95 6.22
N MET A 1187 -23.27 31.10 4.90
CA MET A 1187 -22.20 30.83 3.91
C MET A 1187 -21.98 32.06 3.01
N LYS A 1188 -20.93 32.83 3.29
CA LYS A 1188 -20.58 34.10 2.60
C LYS A 1188 -19.12 34.08 2.11
N ARG A 1189 -18.75 34.90 1.13
CA ARG A 1189 -17.32 35.13 0.76
C ARG A 1189 -16.62 35.89 1.89
N TRP A 1190 -15.30 35.77 1.99
CA TRP A 1190 -14.52 36.48 3.02
C TRP A 1190 -14.75 38.00 2.99
N GLY A 1191 -14.75 38.60 1.79
CA GLY A 1191 -14.98 40.04 1.61
C GLY A 1191 -16.41 40.50 1.99
N GLU A 1192 -17.40 39.61 2.00
CA GLU A 1192 -18.77 39.91 2.43
C GLU A 1192 -18.84 39.95 3.98
N PHE A 1193 -18.23 38.99 4.66
CA PHE A 1193 -18.10 38.99 6.12
C PHE A 1193 -17.28 40.20 6.62
N GLU A 1194 -16.14 40.51 5.99
CA GLU A 1194 -15.31 41.64 6.41
C GLU A 1194 -16.00 42.99 6.12
N LYS A 1195 -16.77 43.11 5.02
CA LYS A 1195 -17.64 44.29 4.76
C LYS A 1195 -18.69 44.44 5.86
N GLU A 1196 -19.39 43.37 6.23
CA GLU A 1196 -20.37 43.39 7.31
C GLU A 1196 -19.75 43.72 8.67
N ARG A 1197 -18.58 43.15 8.99
CA ARG A 1197 -17.82 43.41 10.21
C ARG A 1197 -17.37 44.87 10.31
N ARG A 1198 -16.91 45.47 9.20
CA ARG A 1198 -16.58 46.90 9.14
C ARG A 1198 -17.80 47.80 9.33
N LEU A 1199 -18.93 47.47 8.70
CA LEU A 1199 -20.19 48.20 8.88
C LEU A 1199 -20.68 48.14 10.34
N ARG A 1200 -20.65 46.96 10.97
CA ARG A 1200 -20.97 46.79 12.40
C ARG A 1200 -20.05 47.63 13.29
N SER A 1201 -18.75 47.65 13.01
CA SER A 1201 -17.76 48.42 13.77
C SER A 1201 -17.94 49.94 13.62
N GLN A 1202 -18.20 50.42 12.39
CA GLN A 1202 -18.46 51.84 12.12
C GLN A 1202 -19.78 52.33 12.75
N GLY A 1203 -20.81 51.46 12.81
CA GLY A 1203 -22.07 51.77 13.48
C GLY A 1203 -21.94 52.08 14.97
N TRP A 1204 -20.93 51.52 15.65
CA TRP A 1204 -20.64 51.84 17.06
C TRP A 1204 -19.80 53.12 17.21
N GLY A 1205 -18.89 53.40 16.27
CA GLY A 1205 -18.05 54.60 16.29
C GLY A 1205 -18.80 55.92 16.07
N SER A 1206 -19.97 55.88 15.43
CA SER A 1206 -20.75 57.09 15.08
C SER A 1206 -21.73 57.56 16.17
N GLY A 1207 -21.73 56.96 17.36
CA GLY A 1207 -22.71 57.24 18.42
C GLY A 1207 -22.52 58.57 19.19
N TYR A 1208 -21.36 59.22 19.08
CA TYR A 1208 -21.03 60.45 19.81
C TYR A 1208 -20.74 61.63 18.86
N GLY A 1209 -21.78 62.20 18.27
CA GLY A 1209 -21.66 63.45 17.50
C GLY A 1209 -22.98 63.94 16.88
N SER A 1210 -23.31 65.21 17.15
CA SER A 1210 -24.44 65.98 16.56
C SER A 1210 -25.86 65.45 16.81
N GLY A 1211 -26.61 66.16 17.66
CA GLY A 1211 -28.08 66.01 17.75
C GLY A 1211 -28.78 66.88 16.70
N GLY A 1212 -29.68 66.31 15.91
CA GLY A 1212 -30.49 67.02 14.91
C GLY A 1212 -31.76 66.24 14.57
N MET A 1213 -32.92 66.85 14.77
CA MET A 1213 -34.22 66.16 14.73
C MET A 1213 -34.86 66.12 13.34
N SER A 1214 -35.27 64.94 12.89
CA SER A 1214 -36.48 64.73 12.07
C SER A 1214 -36.95 63.27 12.13
N LYS A 1215 -38.19 63.01 11.73
CA LYS A 1215 -38.85 61.68 11.75
C LYS A 1215 -38.94 61.11 10.34
N GLU A 1216 -38.78 59.81 10.19
CA GLU A 1216 -39.88 58.88 9.82
C GLU A 1216 -39.40 57.43 9.94
N GLY A 1217 -40.32 56.46 9.92
CA GLY A 1217 -40.05 55.08 10.38
C GLY A 1217 -40.40 53.99 9.37
N SER A 1218 -39.80 52.82 9.55
CA SER A 1218 -40.21 51.57 8.93
C SER A 1218 -40.12 50.42 9.94
N HIS A 1219 -41.07 49.49 9.89
CA HIS A 1219 -41.12 48.35 10.81
C HIS A 1219 -40.15 47.24 10.39
N LEU A 1220 -39.43 46.66 11.36
CA LEU A 1220 -38.82 45.34 11.24
C LEU A 1220 -39.07 44.54 12.51
N SER A 1221 -39.29 43.23 12.36
CA SER A 1221 -39.87 42.39 13.42
C SER A 1221 -38.88 42.05 14.53
N SER A 1222 -39.38 42.05 15.77
CA SER A 1222 -38.70 41.52 16.95
C SER A 1222 -38.45 40.01 16.84
N GLY A 1223 -37.30 39.55 17.34
CA GLY A 1223 -36.97 38.14 17.57
C GLY A 1223 -36.00 38.03 18.75
N ALA A 1224 -36.51 38.09 19.98
CA ALA A 1224 -35.70 38.17 21.20
C ALA A 1224 -35.55 36.81 21.90
N TRP A 1225 -34.37 36.58 22.49
CA TRP A 1225 -34.11 35.55 23.51
C TRP A 1225 -33.33 36.18 24.68
N PRO A 1226 -33.42 35.63 25.91
CA PRO A 1226 -33.47 36.47 27.11
C PRO A 1226 -32.12 36.83 27.74
N MET A 1227 -32.07 38.04 28.28
CA MET A 1227 -31.03 38.51 29.20
C MET A 1227 -31.26 37.92 30.59
N GLN A 1228 -30.34 37.08 31.07
CA GLN A 1228 -30.44 36.46 32.39
C GLN A 1228 -29.93 37.41 33.48
N GLN A 1229 -30.84 37.91 34.32
CA GLN A 1229 -30.50 38.79 35.43
C GLN A 1229 -29.76 38.05 36.55
N HIS A 1230 -28.74 38.68 37.12
CA HIS A 1230 -28.28 38.41 38.49
C HIS A 1230 -28.27 39.73 39.29
N PRO A 1231 -28.62 39.70 40.59
CA PRO A 1231 -28.71 40.90 41.42
C PRO A 1231 -27.32 41.38 41.87
N GLY A 1232 -27.18 42.70 42.06
CA GLY A 1232 -25.93 43.32 42.49
C GLY A 1232 -25.82 43.55 44.00
N TYR A 1233 -24.58 43.48 44.47
CA TYR A 1233 -23.94 44.35 45.45
C TYR A 1233 -22.61 44.77 44.77
N GLY A 1234 -22.03 45.95 45.00
CA GLY A 1234 -22.18 46.90 46.10
C GLY A 1234 -20.76 47.21 46.58
N ASP A 1235 -20.36 48.47 46.57
CA ASP A 1235 -18.97 48.89 46.78
C ASP A 1235 -18.43 48.50 48.17
N GLU A 1236 -17.13 48.17 48.27
CA GLU A 1236 -16.19 48.95 49.10
C GLU A 1236 -14.71 48.50 49.02
N TYR A 1237 -13.83 49.49 49.25
CA TYR A 1237 -12.43 49.50 49.67
C TYR A 1237 -11.31 48.71 48.96
N SER A 1238 -10.25 49.49 48.69
CA SER A 1238 -8.84 49.06 48.62
C SER A 1238 -8.27 48.73 50.00
N ASP A 1239 -7.36 47.76 50.08
CA ASP A 1239 -5.96 48.00 50.48
C ASP A 1239 -5.14 46.68 50.45
N ILE A 1240 -3.81 46.84 50.32
CA ILE A 1240 -2.75 45.80 50.20
C ILE A 1240 -2.63 45.12 48.82
#